data_AF-F3PXV4-F1
#
_entry.id   AF-F3PXV4-F1
#
_cell.length_a   1.000
_cell.length_b   1.000
_cell.length_c   1.000
_cell.angle_alpha   90.00
_cell.angle_beta   90.00
_cell.angle_gamma   90.00
#
_symmetry.space_group_name_H-M   'P 1'
#
loop_
_entity.id
_entity.type
_entity.pdbx_description
1 polymer ?
#
loop_
_entity_poly.entity_id
_entity_poly.type
_entity_poly.pdbx_seq_one_letter_code
_entity_poly.pdbx_strand_id
1 'polypeptide(L)'
;MKSLNYFSAMTAIACTLTFTGCTEDVYDPERGIQTEPKENPLGEDFIAPDGFNWSMINSINLNVAVKDEFNGRYNYLIEVFTANPLNDPAATPIAAGMAKGGSDYTAGINISNAIKRLYIRQTDPKQRKEIYEYEVPEHGGTLHCKPYIAQTDTRAYGTAHAESAIADPSYTEPAIPADAKELKNEDYPWGCSLWNAGNYLIKSGTTFSQPITAGQGVNIYIQGTFSGKSITLQNNATLTVSSDGQADCTSLTAQSASRIKNFNVLTTDHAKLQESAEFYNKGIFTGKTRIEIQAGSVRFYNLGTTVSSKEFHAGTSQILNKGEIKATGLLSLVSAQFDNQGKIGTVHPADKLTIQMNGNSDAILNNFGNATIHATSIMNGSTVNNHGTIVLNTYDTQNNGASSIYNACTFIISDLFVFSGTLILDNGSITGPQDGKTWKPVKNFTFYNSAKAILKNSSIILAEKLTGGNTGTCTGEGTSLSMIKAAETYYPGKNTFNGLILDLGKEYVRKYNWQDNKTDYYPLGSEDWQVTKTHCSSVGTDASKYTVETCAGIIYDGNEGSTPTNPEFPIETGESNVYTFAFEDNWPAYGDFELNDLVLVMPVKKLQLNGDNHVTRLRMRIEVRAVGASKTLGAGIRFLQLPAGLQPDKFTVNGTASSFEKGQNAPTYILFDNAHLTLWGNDDYKENGPFINTLPNGVNCKYDTKGFDIIMEIPASAGIKADAFNINHIDVFAITSPATVKSLRTEVHVVGFKPTELANTRYFDQGNDRSLTKGQYYVSNENLAWAVVIPTEFPWPMEHYKISSVYPYFKKWVTTGGKEDGDESGNGKWYNYNNGEIYPLTQLSPIKED
;
A
#
# COMPACT_ATOMS: atom_id res chain seq x y z
N MET A 1 -71.14 -50.42 -54.74
CA MET A 1 -71.40 -51.13 -56.02
C MET A 1 -71.21 -50.14 -57.15
N LYS A 2 -70.17 -50.36 -57.98
CA LYS A 2 -69.93 -49.83 -59.35
C LYS A 2 -69.87 -48.28 -59.53
N SER A 3 -68.99 -47.70 -60.33
CA SER A 3 -67.77 -48.11 -61.04
C SER A 3 -67.18 -46.85 -61.67
N LEU A 4 -65.85 -46.81 -61.74
CA LEU A 4 -64.97 -46.16 -62.74
C LEU A 4 -65.65 -46.00 -64.14
N ASN A 5 -65.35 -45.06 -65.06
CA ASN A 5 -64.06 -44.47 -65.43
C ASN A 5 -64.16 -43.51 -66.67
N TYR A 6 -63.05 -42.80 -66.93
CA TYR A 6 -62.46 -42.33 -68.22
C TYR A 6 -62.87 -40.99 -68.90
N PHE A 7 -61.99 -40.00 -68.68
CA PHE A 7 -61.08 -39.27 -69.61
C PHE A 7 -61.51 -38.66 -70.97
N SER A 8 -61.19 -37.35 -71.05
CA SER A 8 -60.61 -36.54 -72.15
C SER A 8 -61.40 -36.17 -73.42
N ALA A 9 -61.55 -34.86 -73.66
CA ALA A 9 -60.68 -34.09 -74.58
C ALA A 9 -61.01 -32.57 -74.60
N MET A 10 -59.97 -31.76 -74.81
CA MET A 10 -59.95 -30.30 -74.93
C MET A 10 -60.80 -29.75 -76.09
N THR A 11 -61.25 -28.49 -76.00
CA THR A 11 -60.86 -27.36 -76.87
C THR A 11 -61.38 -26.03 -76.28
N ALA A 12 -60.55 -24.99 -76.36
CA ALA A 12 -60.75 -23.64 -75.81
C ALA A 12 -61.78 -22.79 -76.58
N ILE A 13 -62.35 -21.78 -75.92
CA ILE A 13 -62.64 -20.42 -76.43
C ILE A 13 -62.93 -19.50 -75.22
N ALA A 14 -62.38 -18.29 -75.29
CA ALA A 14 -62.44 -17.23 -74.30
C ALA A 14 -63.79 -16.47 -74.30
N CYS A 15 -64.27 -16.09 -73.12
CA CYS A 15 -64.41 -14.68 -72.68
C CYS A 15 -65.35 -14.53 -71.47
N THR A 16 -64.89 -13.70 -70.52
CA THR A 16 -65.63 -12.87 -69.54
C THR A 16 -66.59 -13.54 -68.56
N LEU A 17 -66.13 -13.72 -67.32
CA LEU A 17 -66.99 -13.75 -66.14
C LEU A 17 -66.49 -12.73 -65.11
N THR A 18 -67.34 -11.74 -64.89
CA THR A 18 -67.34 -10.81 -63.77
C THR A 18 -67.37 -11.55 -62.44
N PHE A 19 -66.39 -11.33 -61.57
CA PHE A 19 -66.53 -11.60 -60.14
C PHE A 19 -66.82 -10.28 -59.42
N THR A 20 -67.98 -10.25 -58.80
CA THR A 20 -68.47 -9.24 -57.86
C THR A 20 -67.52 -9.12 -56.68
N GLY A 21 -67.10 -7.89 -56.39
CA GLY A 21 -66.25 -7.56 -55.25
C GLY A 21 -67.02 -7.62 -53.92
N CYS A 22 -66.42 -8.31 -52.96
CA CYS A 22 -66.45 -7.92 -51.56
C CYS A 22 -65.00 -7.54 -51.22
N THR A 23 -64.74 -6.23 -51.18
CA THR A 23 -63.51 -5.67 -50.61
C THR A 23 -63.59 -5.81 -49.10
N GLU A 24 -62.84 -6.76 -48.52
CA GLU A 24 -62.22 -6.50 -47.23
C GLU A 24 -60.82 -5.98 -47.51
N ASP A 25 -60.69 -4.69 -47.26
CA ASP A 25 -59.48 -3.90 -47.30
C ASP A 25 -58.58 -4.36 -46.14
N VAL A 26 -57.64 -5.27 -46.40
CA VAL A 26 -56.65 -5.74 -45.40
C VAL A 26 -55.36 -4.90 -45.48
N TYR A 27 -55.49 -3.62 -45.78
CA TYR A 27 -54.41 -2.66 -45.55
C TYR A 27 -54.73 -1.87 -44.29
N ASP A 28 -54.33 -2.42 -43.14
CA ASP A 28 -54.20 -1.68 -41.89
C ASP A 28 -52.81 -1.02 -41.87
N PRO A 29 -52.69 0.31 -42.08
CA PRO A 29 -51.41 1.01 -42.09
C PRO A 29 -50.73 1.06 -40.72
N GLU A 30 -51.42 0.66 -39.64
CA GLU A 30 -50.87 0.64 -38.28
C GLU A 30 -50.16 -0.67 -37.94
N ARG A 31 -50.40 -1.76 -38.68
CA ARG A 31 -49.58 -2.99 -38.62
C ARG A 31 -48.43 -2.90 -39.61
N GLY A 32 -47.39 -2.14 -39.22
CA GLY A 32 -46.12 -2.07 -39.96
C GLY A 32 -45.49 -3.45 -40.17
N ILE A 33 -44.65 -3.57 -41.20
CA ILE A 33 -43.85 -4.76 -41.49
C ILE A 33 -43.14 -5.20 -40.20
N GLN A 34 -43.46 -6.41 -39.71
CA GLN A 34 -42.75 -7.00 -38.57
C GLN A 34 -41.30 -7.28 -38.98
N THR A 35 -40.35 -6.85 -38.15
CA THR A 35 -38.95 -7.24 -38.33
C THR A 35 -38.78 -8.67 -37.85
N GLU A 36 -38.36 -9.58 -38.73
CA GLU A 36 -38.11 -10.99 -38.38
C GLU A 36 -36.83 -11.12 -37.53
N PRO A 37 -36.83 -11.95 -36.47
CA PRO A 37 -35.62 -12.26 -35.71
C PRO A 37 -34.60 -13.01 -36.57
N LYS A 38 -33.31 -12.79 -36.31
CA LYS A 38 -32.20 -13.59 -36.85
C LYS A 38 -31.62 -14.51 -35.78
N GLU A 39 -30.90 -15.54 -36.20
CA GLU A 39 -30.16 -16.42 -35.29
C GLU A 39 -29.10 -15.64 -34.50
N ASN A 40 -28.84 -16.07 -33.26
CA ASN A 40 -27.81 -15.47 -32.41
C ASN A 40 -26.42 -15.62 -33.07
N PRO A 41 -25.75 -14.52 -33.47
CA PRO A 41 -24.48 -14.58 -34.18
C PRO A 41 -23.34 -15.15 -33.33
N LEU A 42 -23.49 -15.20 -32.00
CA LEU A 42 -22.48 -15.68 -31.06
C LEU A 42 -22.67 -17.16 -30.64
N GLY A 43 -23.72 -17.81 -31.14
CA GLY A 43 -24.06 -19.21 -30.85
C GLY A 43 -25.21 -19.37 -29.84
N GLU A 44 -25.93 -20.49 -29.90
CA GLU A 44 -27.12 -20.75 -29.08
C GLU A 44 -26.84 -20.77 -27.56
N ASP A 45 -25.62 -21.08 -27.16
CA ASP A 45 -25.18 -21.14 -25.76
C ASP A 45 -24.64 -19.78 -25.23
N PHE A 46 -24.64 -18.74 -26.07
CA PHE A 46 -24.19 -17.40 -25.70
C PHE A 46 -25.36 -16.57 -25.17
N ILE A 47 -25.65 -16.74 -23.88
CA ILE A 47 -26.75 -16.06 -23.18
C ILE A 47 -26.18 -15.28 -21.98
N ALA A 48 -26.48 -13.99 -21.89
CA ALA A 48 -26.12 -13.18 -20.73
C ALA A 48 -27.13 -13.41 -19.59
N PRO A 49 -26.69 -13.44 -18.31
CA PRO A 49 -27.61 -13.50 -17.18
C PRO A 49 -28.55 -12.29 -17.12
N ASP A 50 -29.71 -12.47 -16.48
CA ASP A 50 -30.65 -11.37 -16.27
C ASP A 50 -30.02 -10.24 -15.46
N GLY A 51 -30.24 -9.00 -15.90
CA GLY A 51 -29.68 -7.81 -15.27
C GLY A 51 -28.16 -7.64 -15.47
N PHE A 52 -27.54 -8.38 -16.40
CA PHE A 52 -26.13 -8.23 -16.73
C PHE A 52 -25.80 -6.78 -17.15
N ASN A 53 -24.75 -6.23 -16.55
CA ASN A 53 -24.30 -4.87 -16.81
C ASN A 53 -23.28 -4.86 -17.95
N TRP A 54 -23.69 -4.34 -19.11
CA TRP A 54 -22.84 -4.12 -20.29
C TRP A 54 -21.95 -2.87 -20.18
N SER A 55 -21.76 -2.35 -18.98
CA SER A 55 -20.80 -1.30 -18.62
C SER A 55 -19.74 -1.87 -17.69
N MET A 56 -18.45 -1.73 -18.03
CA MET A 56 -17.33 -2.23 -17.20
C MET A 56 -16.94 -1.23 -16.11
N ILE A 57 -17.94 -0.50 -15.58
CA ILE A 57 -17.80 0.63 -14.68
C ILE A 57 -18.50 0.30 -13.36
N ASN A 58 -17.80 0.53 -12.25
CA ASN A 58 -18.38 0.49 -10.91
C ASN A 58 -18.90 1.88 -10.53
N SER A 59 -20.12 1.94 -10.02
CA SER A 59 -20.66 3.13 -9.37
C SER A 59 -20.44 3.08 -7.86
N ILE A 60 -19.86 4.14 -7.31
CA ILE A 60 -19.55 4.28 -5.89
C ILE A 60 -20.25 5.51 -5.33
N ASN A 61 -21.05 5.30 -4.28
CA ASN A 61 -21.57 6.37 -3.44
C ASN A 61 -20.56 6.65 -2.33
N LEU A 62 -19.81 7.73 -2.47
CA LEU A 62 -18.77 8.13 -1.53
C LEU A 62 -19.38 8.97 -0.40
N ASN A 63 -18.96 8.70 0.83
CA ASN A 63 -19.21 9.54 1.99
C ASN A 63 -17.89 9.75 2.74
N VAL A 64 -17.40 10.99 2.81
CA VAL A 64 -16.13 11.34 3.46
C VAL A 64 -16.39 12.29 4.63
N ALA A 65 -16.18 11.78 5.84
CA ALA A 65 -16.24 12.58 7.06
C ALA A 65 -14.88 13.24 7.33
N VAL A 66 -14.84 14.34 8.10
CA VAL A 66 -13.58 14.98 8.51
C VAL A 66 -13.47 15.07 10.02
N LYS A 67 -12.26 14.92 10.56
CA LYS A 67 -11.96 15.23 11.96
C LYS A 67 -11.68 16.73 12.08
N ASP A 68 -12.72 17.51 12.35
CA ASP A 68 -12.64 18.96 12.31
C ASP A 68 -11.91 19.56 13.54
N GLU A 69 -10.70 20.09 13.32
CA GLU A 69 -9.87 20.79 14.31
C GLU A 69 -10.27 22.28 14.50
N PHE A 70 -11.21 22.81 13.71
CA PHE A 70 -11.58 24.23 13.67
C PHE A 70 -13.05 24.51 14.01
N ASN A 71 -13.77 23.55 14.59
CA ASN A 71 -15.14 23.70 15.07
C ASN A 71 -16.12 24.28 14.01
N GLY A 72 -16.00 23.83 12.76
CA GLY A 72 -16.89 24.22 11.65
C GLY A 72 -16.62 25.60 11.04
N ARG A 73 -15.57 26.31 11.48
CA ARG A 73 -15.26 27.67 11.01
C ARG A 73 -14.73 27.71 9.57
N TYR A 74 -14.03 26.66 9.16
CA TYR A 74 -13.43 26.53 7.84
C TYR A 74 -13.84 25.20 7.22
N ASN A 75 -13.80 25.14 5.90
CA ASN A 75 -14.01 23.90 5.17
C ASN A 75 -12.67 23.22 4.85
N TYR A 76 -12.71 21.90 4.78
CA TYR A 76 -11.66 21.04 4.27
C TYR A 76 -11.94 20.76 2.79
N LEU A 77 -10.90 20.72 1.98
CA LEU A 77 -10.98 20.25 0.60
C LEU A 77 -10.75 18.74 0.58
N ILE A 78 -11.71 18.01 0.03
CA ILE A 78 -11.63 16.58 -0.23
C ILE A 78 -11.44 16.37 -1.72
N GLU A 79 -10.46 15.56 -2.09
CA GLU A 79 -10.15 15.19 -3.46
C GLU A 79 -9.97 13.67 -3.55
N VAL A 80 -10.52 13.06 -4.59
CA VAL A 80 -10.57 11.61 -4.78
C VAL A 80 -9.76 11.25 -6.03
N PHE A 81 -8.87 10.27 -5.91
CA PHE A 81 -8.01 9.83 -7.00
C PHE A 81 -8.05 8.31 -7.17
N THR A 82 -7.80 7.84 -8.38
CA THR A 82 -7.60 6.42 -8.72
C THR A 82 -6.12 6.02 -8.74
N ALA A 83 -5.21 6.99 -8.64
CA ALA A 83 -3.79 6.82 -8.45
C ALA A 83 -3.30 7.65 -7.25
N ASN A 84 -2.26 7.21 -6.56
CA ASN A 84 -1.75 7.93 -5.39
C ASN A 84 -1.08 9.25 -5.83
N PRO A 85 -1.61 10.42 -5.46
CA PRO A 85 -1.07 11.69 -5.93
C PRO A 85 0.28 12.08 -5.28
N LEU A 86 0.81 11.28 -4.34
CA LEU A 86 2.22 11.41 -3.91
C LEU A 86 3.19 10.84 -4.94
N ASN A 87 2.79 9.76 -5.61
CA ASN A 87 3.65 9.03 -6.54
C ASN A 87 3.40 9.47 -7.99
N ASP A 88 2.23 10.03 -8.26
CA ASP A 88 1.86 10.66 -9.53
C ASP A 88 1.38 12.10 -9.31
N PRO A 89 2.30 13.10 -9.35
CA PRO A 89 1.94 14.50 -9.19
C PRO A 89 1.05 15.07 -10.31
N ALA A 90 0.95 14.38 -11.45
CA ALA A 90 0.10 14.78 -12.58
C ALA A 90 -1.35 14.27 -12.43
N ALA A 91 -1.61 13.38 -11.46
CA ALA A 91 -2.92 12.85 -11.20
C ALA A 91 -3.93 13.98 -10.91
N THR A 92 -5.01 13.99 -11.68
CA THR A 92 -6.14 14.91 -11.49
C THR A 92 -7.22 14.21 -10.65
N PRO A 93 -7.85 14.89 -9.68
CA PRO A 93 -8.92 14.28 -8.90
C PRO A 93 -10.12 13.94 -9.79
N ILE A 94 -10.70 12.76 -9.60
CA ILE A 94 -11.91 12.33 -10.29
C ILE A 94 -13.19 12.92 -9.67
N ALA A 95 -13.09 13.33 -8.41
CA ALA A 95 -14.12 14.03 -7.69
C ALA A 95 -13.48 14.90 -6.62
N ALA A 96 -14.10 16.04 -6.34
CA ALA A 96 -13.66 16.93 -5.29
C ALA A 96 -14.83 17.72 -4.73
N GLY A 97 -14.66 18.19 -3.51
CA GLY A 97 -15.61 19.07 -2.85
C GLY A 97 -15.28 19.32 -1.40
N MET A 98 -16.22 19.98 -0.75
CA MET A 98 -16.02 20.53 0.61
C MET A 98 -16.63 19.63 1.69
N ALA A 99 -15.90 19.49 2.80
CA ALA A 99 -16.40 18.88 4.03
C ALA A 99 -16.06 19.75 5.26
N LYS A 100 -16.85 19.65 6.33
CA LYS A 100 -16.59 20.30 7.63
C LYS A 100 -17.26 19.53 8.77
N GLY A 101 -17.00 19.91 10.02
CA GLY A 101 -17.68 19.32 11.17
C GLY A 101 -19.21 19.34 11.02
N GLY A 102 -19.83 18.15 11.05
CA GLY A 102 -21.28 17.96 10.90
C GLY A 102 -21.79 18.00 9.45
N SER A 103 -20.92 18.11 8.44
CA SER A 103 -21.29 18.10 7.02
C SER A 103 -20.24 17.34 6.21
N ASP A 104 -20.50 16.05 5.98
CA ASP A 104 -19.66 15.17 5.17
C ASP A 104 -19.69 15.56 3.69
N TYR A 105 -18.60 15.28 2.98
CA TYR A 105 -18.60 15.30 1.53
C TYR A 105 -19.26 14.02 0.99
N THR A 106 -20.19 14.18 0.05
CA THR A 106 -20.85 13.05 -0.63
C THR A 106 -20.80 13.25 -2.14
N ALA A 107 -20.55 12.15 -2.87
CA ALA A 107 -20.50 12.16 -4.33
C ALA A 107 -20.73 10.75 -4.90
N GLY A 108 -21.42 10.68 -6.04
CA GLY A 108 -21.56 9.49 -6.86
C GLY A 108 -20.49 9.45 -7.95
N ILE A 109 -19.46 8.63 -7.75
CA ILE A 109 -18.33 8.50 -8.69
C ILE A 109 -18.44 7.21 -9.50
N ASN A 110 -17.92 7.24 -10.71
CA ASN A 110 -17.81 6.08 -11.59
C ASN A 110 -16.35 5.81 -11.93
N ILE A 111 -15.94 4.56 -11.80
CA ILE A 111 -14.56 4.13 -12.04
C ILE A 111 -14.57 2.80 -12.78
N SER A 112 -13.54 2.53 -13.59
CA SER A 112 -13.32 1.19 -14.15
C SER A 112 -13.36 0.13 -13.04
N ASN A 113 -13.99 -1.01 -13.32
CA ASN A 113 -14.03 -2.15 -12.39
C ASN A 113 -12.64 -2.80 -12.15
N ALA A 114 -11.62 -2.37 -12.90
CA ALA A 114 -10.21 -2.69 -12.66
C ALA A 114 -9.63 -1.93 -11.46
N ILE A 115 -10.17 -0.76 -11.11
CA ILE A 115 -9.70 0.04 -9.98
C ILE A 115 -10.08 -0.64 -8.67
N LYS A 116 -9.07 -1.06 -7.90
CA LYS A 116 -9.25 -1.74 -6.61
C LYS A 116 -9.13 -0.82 -5.40
N ARG A 117 -8.58 0.38 -5.58
CA ARG A 117 -8.33 1.33 -4.49
C ARG A 117 -8.60 2.76 -4.90
N LEU A 118 -9.03 3.56 -3.93
CA LEU A 118 -9.17 5.01 -4.06
C LEU A 118 -8.25 5.70 -3.05
N TYR A 119 -7.71 6.84 -3.47
CA TYR A 119 -6.88 7.69 -2.63
C TYR A 119 -7.65 8.97 -2.33
N ILE A 120 -7.90 9.22 -1.05
CA ILE A 120 -8.61 10.41 -0.58
C ILE A 120 -7.56 11.37 -0.04
N ARG A 121 -7.36 12.49 -0.74
CA ARG A 121 -6.55 13.60 -0.25
C ARG A 121 -7.45 14.57 0.50
N GLN A 122 -7.10 14.83 1.76
CA GLN A 122 -7.69 15.89 2.56
C GLN A 122 -6.68 17.04 2.64
N THR A 123 -7.11 18.24 2.23
CA THR A 123 -6.39 19.48 2.52
C THR A 123 -7.09 20.20 3.66
N ASP A 124 -6.38 20.41 4.77
CA ASP A 124 -6.91 21.11 5.93
C ASP A 124 -6.86 22.64 5.78
N PRO A 125 -7.53 23.41 6.64
CA PRO A 125 -7.51 24.88 6.58
C PRO A 125 -6.11 25.51 6.66
N LYS A 126 -5.12 24.83 7.25
CA LYS A 126 -3.71 25.29 7.29
C LYS A 126 -2.92 24.83 6.06
N GLN A 127 -3.61 24.38 5.00
CA GLN A 127 -3.05 23.97 3.71
C GLN A 127 -2.17 22.72 3.78
N ARG A 128 -2.31 21.91 4.83
CA ARG A 128 -1.58 20.64 4.98
C ARG A 128 -2.37 19.55 4.29
N LYS A 129 -1.68 18.67 3.55
CA LYS A 129 -2.27 17.64 2.69
C LYS A 129 -1.94 16.26 3.25
N GLU A 130 -2.97 15.45 3.47
CA GLU A 130 -2.86 14.06 3.93
C GLU A 130 -3.62 13.14 2.98
N ILE A 131 -3.06 11.97 2.69
CA ILE A 131 -3.64 11.00 1.76
C ILE A 131 -3.92 9.69 2.49
N TYR A 132 -5.13 9.17 2.27
CA TYR A 132 -5.64 7.95 2.87
C TYR A 132 -6.11 6.99 1.78
N GLU A 133 -5.79 5.72 1.92
CA GLU A 133 -6.10 4.68 0.95
C GLU A 133 -7.31 3.86 1.42
N TYR A 134 -8.24 3.59 0.48
CA TYR A 134 -9.45 2.80 0.72
C TYR A 134 -9.63 1.75 -0.38
N GLU A 135 -10.03 0.55 0.01
CA GLU A 135 -10.40 -0.52 -0.92
C GLU A 135 -11.76 -0.24 -1.55
N VAL A 136 -11.87 -0.47 -2.86
CA VAL A 136 -13.12 -0.34 -3.61
C VAL A 136 -13.97 -1.59 -3.38
N PRO A 137 -15.25 -1.45 -2.95
CA PRO A 137 -16.16 -2.58 -2.82
C PRO A 137 -16.33 -3.36 -4.14
N GLU A 138 -16.37 -4.69 -4.04
CA GLU A 138 -16.60 -5.57 -5.18
C GLU A 138 -17.97 -5.27 -5.80
N HIS A 139 -18.01 -4.93 -7.09
CA HIS A 139 -19.20 -4.47 -7.85
C HIS A 139 -19.77 -3.10 -7.50
N GLY A 140 -19.03 -2.26 -6.75
CA GLY A 140 -19.46 -0.92 -6.40
C GLY A 140 -20.30 -0.85 -5.12
N GLY A 141 -21.04 0.25 -4.92
CA GLY A 141 -21.86 0.48 -3.72
C GLY A 141 -21.40 1.67 -2.88
N THR A 142 -21.62 1.64 -1.57
CA THR A 142 -21.31 2.77 -0.68
C THR A 142 -19.94 2.61 -0.02
N LEU A 143 -19.13 3.67 -0.08
CA LEU A 143 -17.82 3.72 0.57
C LEU A 143 -17.77 4.85 1.61
N HIS A 144 -17.63 4.46 2.88
CA HIS A 144 -17.48 5.39 4.01
C HIS A 144 -16.01 5.61 4.34
N CYS A 145 -15.54 6.84 4.13
CA CYS A 145 -14.16 7.24 4.35
C CYS A 145 -14.03 8.12 5.60
N LYS A 146 -13.04 7.83 6.43
CA LYS A 146 -12.64 8.60 7.60
C LYS A 146 -11.13 8.88 7.48
N PRO A 147 -10.73 9.93 6.75
CA PRO A 147 -9.34 10.33 6.49
C PRO A 147 -8.71 10.92 7.76
N TYR A 148 -8.64 10.10 8.79
CA TYR A 148 -7.97 10.36 10.05
C TYR A 148 -7.72 9.02 10.75
N ILE A 149 -6.61 8.94 11.48
CA ILE A 149 -6.26 7.73 12.22
C ILE A 149 -7.07 7.71 13.52
N ALA A 150 -7.90 6.68 13.71
CA ALA A 150 -8.62 6.46 14.96
C ALA A 150 -7.65 5.90 16.01
N GLN A 151 -7.52 6.59 17.14
CA GLN A 151 -6.78 6.08 18.29
C GLN A 151 -7.71 5.17 19.10
N THR A 152 -7.17 4.04 19.53
CA THR A 152 -7.91 3.09 20.38
C THR A 152 -7.22 3.02 21.72
N ASP A 153 -8.01 3.03 22.81
CA ASP A 153 -7.53 2.65 24.13
C ASP A 153 -7.12 1.17 24.09
N THR A 154 -5.85 0.91 23.77
CA THR A 154 -5.33 -0.45 23.86
C THR A 154 -5.14 -0.77 25.33
N ARG A 155 -5.55 -1.98 25.74
CA ARG A 155 -5.04 -2.57 26.98
C ARG A 155 -3.53 -2.44 26.94
N ALA A 156 -2.93 -1.94 28.03
CA ALA A 156 -1.48 -1.97 28.22
C ALA A 156 -1.01 -3.34 27.73
N TYR A 157 -0.03 -3.36 26.81
CA TYR A 157 0.68 -4.60 26.54
C TYR A 157 1.11 -5.08 27.92
N GLY A 158 0.59 -6.23 28.35
CA GLY A 158 0.95 -6.76 29.65
C GLY A 158 2.47 -6.71 29.69
N THR A 159 3.03 -6.01 30.67
CA THR A 159 4.46 -5.98 30.95
C THR A 159 4.87 -7.38 31.41
N ALA A 160 4.68 -8.38 30.56
CA ALA A 160 5.09 -9.75 30.76
C ALA A 160 6.62 -9.89 30.72
N HIS A 161 7.33 -8.82 30.38
CA HIS A 161 8.77 -8.68 30.55
C HIS A 161 9.14 -7.60 31.57
N ALA A 162 8.37 -7.48 32.66
CA ALA A 162 9.04 -7.22 33.94
C ALA A 162 9.89 -8.46 34.28
N GLU A 163 10.94 -8.71 33.49
CA GLU A 163 11.94 -9.70 33.83
C GLU A 163 12.43 -9.37 35.23
N SER A 164 12.54 -10.39 36.08
CA SER A 164 13.02 -10.22 37.44
C SER A 164 14.44 -9.69 37.36
N ALA A 165 14.59 -8.38 37.53
CA ALA A 165 15.88 -7.72 37.49
C ALA A 165 16.84 -8.43 38.45
N ILE A 166 18.08 -8.63 38.01
CA ILE A 166 19.09 -9.30 38.81
C ILE A 166 19.30 -8.50 40.09
N ALA A 167 19.04 -9.13 41.23
CA ALA A 167 19.19 -8.49 42.53
C ALA A 167 20.67 -8.26 42.85
N ASP A 168 21.00 -7.05 43.28
CA ASP A 168 22.31 -6.70 43.80
C ASP A 168 22.49 -7.33 45.19
N PRO A 169 23.52 -8.18 45.40
CA PRO A 169 23.76 -8.82 46.68
C PRO A 169 24.15 -7.82 47.79
N SER A 170 24.44 -6.56 47.44
CA SER A 170 24.70 -5.46 48.38
C SER A 170 25.87 -5.76 49.34
N TYR A 171 26.89 -6.47 48.85
CA TYR A 171 28.03 -6.84 49.69
C TYR A 171 28.79 -5.61 50.19
N THR A 172 29.02 -5.60 51.50
CA THR A 172 29.95 -4.70 52.19
C THR A 172 31.31 -5.38 52.34
N GLU A 173 32.35 -4.56 52.50
CA GLU A 173 33.68 -5.07 52.78
C GLU A 173 33.68 -5.80 54.13
N PRO A 174 34.05 -7.09 54.18
CA PRO A 174 34.06 -7.85 55.42
C PRO A 174 35.24 -7.42 56.31
N ALA A 175 35.02 -7.38 57.63
CA ALA A 175 36.12 -7.26 58.58
C ALA A 175 37.05 -8.49 58.48
N ILE A 176 38.36 -8.25 58.53
CA ILE A 176 39.36 -9.33 58.51
C ILE A 176 39.30 -10.07 59.86
N PRO A 177 39.11 -11.40 59.88
CA PRO A 177 39.07 -12.18 61.11
C PRO A 177 40.39 -12.11 61.89
N ALA A 178 40.31 -12.04 63.22
CA ALA A 178 41.49 -11.99 64.09
C ALA A 178 42.37 -13.26 64.02
N ASP A 179 41.79 -14.39 63.59
CA ASP A 179 42.46 -15.67 63.38
C ASP A 179 43.05 -15.83 61.97
N ALA A 180 43.01 -14.80 61.12
CA ALA A 180 43.55 -14.87 59.77
C ALA A 180 45.06 -15.09 59.77
N LYS A 181 45.51 -16.20 59.18
CA LYS A 181 46.93 -16.56 59.06
C LYS A 181 47.60 -15.74 57.97
N GLU A 182 48.67 -15.03 58.30
CA GLU A 182 49.47 -14.28 57.33
C GLU A 182 50.10 -15.22 56.28
N LEU A 183 50.00 -14.86 55.00
CA LEU A 183 50.66 -15.54 53.88
C LEU A 183 52.01 -14.87 53.60
N LYS A 184 53.10 -15.61 53.79
CA LYS A 184 54.47 -15.15 53.52
C LYS A 184 55.12 -15.99 52.44
N ASN A 185 55.90 -15.36 51.55
CA ASN A 185 56.55 -16.08 50.45
C ASN A 185 57.49 -17.20 50.94
N GLU A 186 58.18 -16.99 52.07
CA GLU A 186 59.09 -17.94 52.70
C GLU A 186 58.41 -19.24 53.16
N ASP A 187 57.11 -19.19 53.50
CA ASP A 187 56.33 -20.35 53.92
C ASP A 187 55.86 -21.21 52.72
N TYR A 188 55.85 -20.64 51.50
CA TYR A 188 55.26 -21.26 50.31
C TYR A 188 56.14 -21.10 49.05
N PRO A 189 57.41 -21.54 49.07
CA PRO A 189 58.39 -21.26 48.00
C PRO A 189 57.99 -21.78 46.61
N TRP A 190 57.08 -22.75 46.53
CA TRP A 190 56.61 -23.38 45.29
C TRP A 190 55.13 -23.15 44.99
N GLY A 191 54.46 -22.30 45.77
CA GLY A 191 53.01 -22.11 45.71
C GLY A 191 52.29 -22.49 46.99
N CYS A 192 51.11 -21.89 47.17
CA CYS A 192 50.26 -22.00 48.33
C CYS A 192 49.03 -22.88 48.00
N SER A 193 48.93 -24.05 48.62
CA SER A 193 47.78 -24.96 48.49
C SER A 193 46.98 -24.98 49.79
N LEU A 194 45.82 -24.32 49.82
CA LEU A 194 44.98 -24.13 50.99
C LEU A 194 43.73 -25.02 50.90
N TRP A 195 43.67 -26.06 51.72
CA TRP A 195 42.60 -27.07 51.65
C TRP A 195 41.86 -27.33 52.96
N ASN A 196 42.27 -26.64 54.02
CA ASN A 196 41.57 -26.66 55.30
C ASN A 196 40.82 -25.33 55.44
N ALA A 197 39.52 -25.40 55.73
CA ALA A 197 38.69 -24.24 56.02
C ALA A 197 39.40 -23.34 57.04
N GLY A 198 39.51 -22.05 56.73
CA GLY A 198 40.27 -21.10 57.54
C GLY A 198 40.45 -19.75 56.84
N ASN A 199 40.93 -18.77 57.60
CA ASN A 199 41.12 -17.39 57.15
C ASN A 199 42.61 -17.13 56.89
N TYR A 200 42.94 -16.50 55.76
CA TYR A 200 44.31 -16.19 55.34
C TYR A 200 44.42 -14.74 54.88
N LEU A 201 45.55 -14.09 55.18
CA LEU A 201 45.74 -12.65 54.96
C LEU A 201 47.06 -12.35 54.24
N ILE A 202 47.00 -11.58 53.16
CA ILE A 202 48.16 -10.81 52.67
C ILE A 202 48.09 -9.44 53.34
N LYS A 203 48.98 -9.20 54.30
CA LYS A 203 48.91 -8.06 55.22
C LYS A 203 49.26 -6.75 54.51
N SER A 204 48.67 -5.63 54.97
CA SER A 204 49.02 -4.29 54.49
C SER A 204 50.54 -4.06 54.52
N GLY A 205 51.06 -3.43 53.45
CA GLY A 205 52.49 -3.16 53.27
C GLY A 205 53.34 -4.37 52.81
N THR A 206 52.76 -5.56 52.67
CA THR A 206 53.48 -6.76 52.21
C THR A 206 53.10 -7.14 50.77
N THR A 207 53.99 -7.90 50.10
CA THR A 207 53.73 -8.48 48.78
C THR A 207 53.85 -9.99 48.82
N PHE A 208 52.83 -10.70 48.32
CA PHE A 208 52.86 -12.15 48.11
C PHE A 208 52.84 -12.47 46.62
N SER A 209 53.79 -13.30 46.16
CA SER A 209 54.06 -13.53 44.74
C SER A 209 53.99 -15.01 44.33
N GLN A 210 53.60 -15.89 45.24
CA GLN A 210 53.49 -17.32 44.97
C GLN A 210 52.08 -17.66 44.45
N PRO A 211 51.91 -18.65 43.55
CA PRO A 211 50.59 -19.03 43.06
C PRO A 211 49.73 -19.58 44.21
N ILE A 212 48.42 -19.28 44.19
CA ILE A 212 47.45 -19.71 45.19
C ILE A 212 46.47 -20.71 44.58
N THR A 213 46.25 -21.84 45.24
CA THR A 213 45.12 -22.76 45.01
C THR A 213 44.39 -22.94 46.33
N ALA A 214 43.11 -22.62 46.39
CA ALA A 214 42.31 -22.67 47.61
C ALA A 214 40.98 -23.40 47.41
N GLY A 215 40.61 -24.23 48.38
CA GLY A 215 39.40 -25.06 48.37
C GLY A 215 38.71 -25.13 49.74
N GLN A 216 37.59 -25.87 49.80
CA GLN A 216 36.95 -26.30 51.06
C GLN A 216 36.61 -25.15 52.01
N GLY A 217 36.01 -24.07 51.50
CA GLY A 217 35.56 -22.95 52.33
C GLY A 217 36.67 -22.03 52.87
N VAL A 218 37.88 -22.09 52.32
CA VAL A 218 38.98 -21.15 52.64
C VAL A 218 38.59 -19.71 52.31
N ASN A 219 38.91 -18.76 53.20
CA ASN A 219 38.77 -17.31 52.96
C ASN A 219 40.15 -16.65 52.86
N ILE A 220 40.39 -15.91 51.78
CA ILE A 220 41.63 -15.17 51.52
C ILE A 220 41.31 -13.68 51.49
N TYR A 221 42.03 -12.90 52.28
CA TYR A 221 41.92 -11.44 52.35
C TYR A 221 43.23 -10.82 51.82
N ILE A 222 43.13 -9.92 50.86
CA ILE A 222 44.25 -9.18 50.30
C ILE A 222 44.14 -7.72 50.76
N GLN A 223 44.92 -7.38 51.78
CA GLN A 223 45.09 -6.00 52.27
C GLN A 223 46.40 -5.36 51.77
N GLY A 224 47.41 -6.19 51.45
CA GLY A 224 48.65 -5.78 50.80
C GLY A 224 48.58 -5.93 49.28
N THR A 225 49.67 -6.41 48.68
CA THR A 225 49.77 -6.67 47.23
C THR A 225 49.88 -8.17 46.95
N PHE A 226 49.03 -8.69 46.07
CA PHE A 226 49.31 -9.96 45.39
C PHE A 226 49.91 -9.70 44.01
N SER A 227 51.04 -10.32 43.71
CA SER A 227 51.72 -10.23 42.41
C SER A 227 52.24 -11.62 42.02
N GLY A 228 51.37 -12.62 42.13
CA GLY A 228 51.69 -14.02 41.87
C GLY A 228 51.12 -14.51 40.53
N LYS A 229 51.66 -15.63 40.03
CA LYS A 229 51.29 -16.15 38.70
C LYS A 229 49.80 -16.47 38.56
N SER A 230 49.19 -17.11 39.56
CA SER A 230 47.80 -17.57 39.46
C SER A 230 47.07 -17.61 40.79
N ILE A 231 45.75 -17.41 40.74
CA ILE A 231 44.81 -17.69 41.84
C ILE A 231 43.76 -18.68 41.32
N THR A 232 43.60 -19.82 41.99
CA THR A 232 42.57 -20.82 41.69
C THR A 232 41.72 -21.06 42.93
N LEU A 233 40.41 -20.82 42.84
CA LEU A 233 39.43 -20.99 43.91
C LEU A 233 38.45 -22.10 43.52
N GLN A 234 38.19 -23.03 44.43
CA GLN A 234 37.22 -24.11 44.25
C GLN A 234 36.49 -24.44 45.55
N ASN A 235 35.46 -25.28 45.49
CA ASN A 235 34.75 -25.82 46.64
C ASN A 235 34.42 -24.77 47.72
N ASN A 236 33.66 -23.74 47.35
CA ASN A 236 33.25 -22.61 48.21
C ASN A 236 34.37 -21.72 48.77
N ALA A 237 35.57 -21.71 48.19
CA ALA A 237 36.62 -20.77 48.60
C ALA A 237 36.24 -19.32 48.25
N THR A 238 36.66 -18.36 49.09
CA THR A 238 36.39 -16.93 48.91
C THR A 238 37.68 -16.13 48.83
N LEU A 239 37.79 -15.24 47.85
CA LEU A 239 38.82 -14.21 47.74
C LEU A 239 38.21 -12.83 47.97
N THR A 240 38.81 -12.03 48.86
CA THR A 240 38.46 -10.63 49.07
C THR A 240 39.68 -9.75 48.84
N VAL A 241 39.61 -8.83 47.87
CA VAL A 241 40.56 -7.72 47.73
C VAL A 241 39.98 -6.54 48.48
N SER A 242 40.62 -6.16 49.59
CA SER A 242 40.20 -5.07 50.47
C SER A 242 40.31 -3.70 49.80
N SER A 243 39.67 -2.68 50.36
CA SER A 243 39.67 -1.31 49.83
C SER A 243 41.07 -0.67 49.78
N ASP A 244 42.02 -1.19 50.55
CA ASP A 244 43.44 -0.80 50.59
C ASP A 244 44.38 -1.83 49.92
N GLY A 245 43.84 -2.95 49.42
CA GLY A 245 44.63 -4.03 48.81
C GLY A 245 44.64 -4.02 47.29
N GLN A 246 45.54 -4.77 46.68
CA GLN A 246 45.59 -4.95 45.22
C GLN A 246 46.06 -6.35 44.82
N ALA A 247 45.60 -6.84 43.68
CA ALA A 247 46.01 -8.12 43.13
C ALA A 247 46.29 -8.01 41.61
N ASP A 248 47.43 -8.51 41.17
CA ASP A 248 47.78 -8.72 39.75
C ASP A 248 48.26 -10.16 39.56
N CYS A 249 47.73 -10.84 38.54
CA CYS A 249 48.05 -12.23 38.24
C CYS A 249 47.95 -12.54 36.75
N THR A 250 48.52 -13.65 36.30
CA THR A 250 48.34 -14.09 34.91
C THR A 250 47.00 -14.82 34.73
N SER A 251 46.60 -15.63 35.72
CA SER A 251 45.39 -16.45 35.64
C SER A 251 44.59 -16.41 36.93
N LEU A 252 43.31 -16.07 36.82
CA LEU A 252 42.32 -16.10 37.90
C LEU A 252 41.25 -17.12 37.55
N THR A 253 41.08 -18.16 38.36
CA THR A 253 40.04 -19.18 38.17
C THR A 253 39.17 -19.29 39.42
N ALA A 254 37.84 -19.22 39.25
CA ALA A 254 36.89 -19.54 40.30
C ALA A 254 35.85 -20.56 39.81
N GLN A 255 35.67 -21.62 40.60
CA GLN A 255 34.77 -22.73 40.29
C GLN A 255 34.08 -23.27 41.55
N SER A 256 33.13 -24.18 41.34
CA SER A 256 32.40 -24.92 42.38
C SER A 256 31.94 -24.03 43.55
N ALA A 257 31.09 -23.05 43.22
CA ALA A 257 30.48 -22.08 44.13
C ALA A 257 31.46 -21.13 44.88
N SER A 258 32.68 -20.97 44.37
CA SER A 258 33.66 -20.02 44.91
C SER A 258 33.23 -18.56 44.69
N ARG A 259 33.71 -17.67 45.56
CA ARG A 259 33.37 -16.24 45.55
C ARG A 259 34.58 -15.35 45.40
N ILE A 260 34.49 -14.30 44.59
CA ILE A 260 35.48 -13.23 44.50
C ILE A 260 34.79 -11.91 44.82
N LYS A 261 35.38 -11.13 45.72
CA LYS A 261 34.91 -9.80 46.12
C LYS A 261 36.05 -8.80 45.95
N ASN A 262 35.94 -7.90 45.00
CA ASN A 262 36.94 -6.86 44.72
C ASN A 262 36.43 -5.48 45.17
N PHE A 263 37.05 -4.91 46.20
CA PHE A 263 36.75 -3.56 46.69
C PHE A 263 37.77 -2.49 46.25
N ASN A 264 38.89 -2.90 45.62
CA ASN A 264 39.90 -1.98 45.10
C ASN A 264 40.40 -2.46 43.72
N VAL A 265 41.65 -2.91 43.56
CA VAL A 265 42.22 -3.24 42.24
C VAL A 265 42.47 -4.74 42.10
N LEU A 266 41.86 -5.36 41.09
CA LEU A 266 42.12 -6.74 40.68
C LEU A 266 42.44 -6.78 39.18
N THR A 267 43.61 -7.24 38.83
CA THR A 267 44.09 -7.36 37.46
C THR A 267 44.45 -8.81 37.14
N THR A 268 44.06 -9.28 35.96
CA THR A 268 44.46 -10.58 35.45
C THR A 268 44.63 -10.57 33.93
N ASP A 269 45.49 -11.43 33.38
CA ASP A 269 45.49 -11.64 31.92
C ASP A 269 44.24 -12.41 31.48
N HIS A 270 43.91 -13.51 32.18
CA HIS A 270 42.74 -14.33 31.95
C HIS A 270 41.96 -14.58 33.24
N ALA A 271 40.67 -14.23 33.25
CA ALA A 271 39.73 -14.64 34.29
C ALA A 271 38.82 -15.74 33.75
N LYS A 272 38.68 -16.83 34.51
CA LYS A 272 37.78 -17.94 34.21
C LYS A 272 36.84 -18.20 35.38
N LEU A 273 35.53 -18.01 35.17
CA LEU A 273 34.47 -18.23 36.15
C LEU A 273 33.54 -19.35 35.66
N GLN A 274 33.28 -20.35 36.49
CA GLN A 274 32.44 -21.50 36.12
C GLN A 274 31.75 -22.13 37.34
N GLU A 275 30.86 -23.10 37.12
CA GLU A 275 30.29 -23.96 38.18
C GLU A 275 29.74 -23.17 39.40
N SER A 276 28.77 -22.28 39.16
CA SER A 276 28.11 -21.44 40.16
C SER A 276 29.02 -20.46 40.89
N ALA A 277 30.18 -20.13 40.33
CA ALA A 277 31.04 -19.08 40.88
C ALA A 277 30.32 -17.73 40.94
N GLU A 278 30.71 -16.91 41.90
CA GLU A 278 30.18 -15.56 42.10
C GLU A 278 31.31 -14.54 42.09
N PHE A 279 31.15 -13.47 41.31
CA PHE A 279 32.12 -12.40 41.19
C PHE A 279 31.45 -11.06 41.49
N TYR A 280 31.96 -10.34 42.48
CA TYR A 280 31.47 -9.03 42.88
C TYR A 280 32.59 -8.00 42.79
N ASN A 281 32.39 -6.97 41.97
CA ASN A 281 33.35 -5.89 41.77
C ASN A 281 32.74 -4.54 42.13
N LYS A 282 33.28 -3.92 43.19
CA LYS A 282 33.00 -2.54 43.57
C LYS A 282 34.17 -1.60 43.27
N GLY A 283 35.37 -2.14 43.05
CA GLY A 283 36.56 -1.41 42.63
C GLY A 283 36.81 -1.45 41.11
N ILE A 284 38.07 -1.61 40.71
CA ILE A 284 38.52 -1.76 39.33
C ILE A 284 38.95 -3.21 39.10
N PHE A 285 38.27 -3.88 38.16
CA PHE A 285 38.65 -5.20 37.68
C PHE A 285 39.14 -5.11 36.23
N THR A 286 40.35 -5.59 35.93
CA THR A 286 40.91 -5.59 34.57
C THR A 286 41.25 -6.99 34.12
N GLY A 287 40.59 -7.47 33.06
CA GLY A 287 40.97 -8.65 32.29
C GLY A 287 41.71 -8.23 31.01
N LYS A 288 43.04 -8.30 31.01
CA LYS A 288 43.89 -7.79 29.92
C LYS A 288 43.70 -8.57 28.60
N THR A 289 43.43 -9.87 28.67
CA THR A 289 43.25 -10.71 27.47
C THR A 289 41.84 -11.28 27.38
N ARG A 290 41.30 -11.85 28.46
CA ARG A 290 39.98 -12.50 28.40
C ARG A 290 39.31 -12.53 29.76
N ILE A 291 38.03 -12.15 29.81
CA ILE A 291 37.11 -12.48 30.90
C ILE A 291 36.18 -13.57 30.35
N GLU A 292 36.22 -14.75 30.94
CA GLU A 292 35.47 -15.91 30.48
C GLU A 292 34.56 -16.41 31.60
N ILE A 293 33.26 -16.27 31.37
CA ILE A 293 32.22 -16.90 32.18
C ILE A 293 31.71 -18.10 31.40
N GLN A 294 32.00 -19.30 31.88
CA GLN A 294 31.49 -20.54 31.28
C GLN A 294 30.09 -20.87 31.80
N ALA A 295 29.49 -21.93 31.26
CA ALA A 295 28.18 -22.41 31.70
C ALA A 295 28.19 -22.90 33.16
N GLY A 296 27.06 -22.74 33.84
CA GLY A 296 26.83 -23.25 35.19
C GLY A 296 26.31 -22.22 36.18
N SER A 297 25.41 -21.32 35.77
CA SER A 297 24.72 -20.38 36.67
C SER A 297 25.65 -19.41 37.43
N VAL A 298 26.74 -19.00 36.79
CA VAL A 298 27.66 -17.98 37.34
C VAL A 298 26.93 -16.65 37.52
N ARG A 299 27.26 -15.92 38.59
CA ARG A 299 26.76 -14.57 38.84
C ARG A 299 27.90 -13.56 38.83
N PHE A 300 27.77 -12.52 38.01
CA PHE A 300 28.76 -11.47 37.88
C PHE A 300 28.11 -10.12 38.19
N TYR A 301 28.62 -9.43 39.20
CA TYR A 301 28.11 -8.16 39.69
C TYR A 301 29.19 -7.09 39.53
N ASN A 302 28.96 -6.11 38.64
CA ASN A 302 29.83 -4.96 38.47
C ASN A 302 29.15 -3.69 38.96
N LEU A 303 29.60 -3.19 40.11
CA LEU A 303 29.20 -1.91 40.70
C LEU A 303 30.30 -0.85 40.55
N GLY A 304 31.55 -1.27 40.30
CA GLY A 304 32.68 -0.40 40.02
C GLY A 304 33.00 -0.30 38.52
N THR A 305 34.28 -0.41 38.17
CA THR A 305 34.73 -0.46 36.77
C THR A 305 35.24 -1.85 36.41
N THR A 306 34.74 -2.43 35.33
CA THR A 306 35.34 -3.63 34.71
C THR A 306 35.92 -3.26 33.36
N VAL A 307 37.17 -3.63 33.11
CA VAL A 307 37.88 -3.41 31.85
C VAL A 307 38.15 -4.77 31.21
N SER A 308 37.67 -4.97 29.97
CA SER A 308 37.98 -6.11 29.13
C SER A 308 38.67 -5.63 27.86
N SER A 309 39.97 -5.85 27.74
CA SER A 309 40.75 -5.24 26.65
C SER A 309 40.69 -6.01 25.32
N LYS A 310 40.08 -7.21 25.28
CA LYS A 310 39.98 -8.01 24.05
C LYS A 310 38.73 -8.87 23.95
N GLU A 311 38.38 -9.62 24.99
CA GLU A 311 37.21 -10.52 24.97
C GLU A 311 36.55 -10.64 26.34
N PHE A 312 35.26 -10.36 26.40
CA PHE A 312 34.37 -10.75 27.49
C PHE A 312 33.39 -11.80 26.93
N HIS A 313 33.58 -13.05 27.31
CA HIS A 313 32.65 -14.13 26.99
C HIS A 313 31.73 -14.43 28.18
N ALA A 314 30.43 -14.39 27.96
CA ALA A 314 29.39 -14.73 28.92
C ALA A 314 28.55 -15.91 28.41
N GLY A 315 28.82 -17.11 28.92
CA GLY A 315 27.95 -18.27 28.77
C GLY A 315 26.70 -18.17 29.66
N THR A 316 26.04 -19.31 29.93
CA THR A 316 24.84 -19.38 30.78
C THR A 316 25.09 -18.80 32.18
N SER A 317 24.69 -17.54 32.37
CA SER A 317 25.05 -16.72 33.53
C SER A 317 24.10 -15.54 33.73
N GLN A 318 24.20 -14.91 34.90
CA GLN A 318 23.51 -13.67 35.24
C GLN A 318 24.54 -12.57 35.48
N ILE A 319 24.43 -11.47 34.73
CA ILE A 319 25.36 -10.34 34.79
C ILE A 319 24.58 -9.09 35.14
N LEU A 320 24.96 -8.42 36.22
CA LEU A 320 24.45 -7.11 36.60
C LEU A 320 25.56 -6.07 36.48
N ASN A 321 25.34 -5.04 35.67
CA ASN A 321 26.21 -3.88 35.59
C ASN A 321 25.50 -2.64 36.13
N LYS A 322 25.85 -2.19 37.33
CA LYS A 322 25.45 -0.87 37.87
C LYS A 322 26.54 0.19 37.69
N GLY A 323 27.78 -0.23 37.48
CA GLY A 323 28.93 0.65 37.29
C GLY A 323 29.26 0.91 35.81
N GLU A 324 30.53 0.79 35.47
CA GLU A 324 31.04 0.96 34.12
C GLU A 324 31.73 -0.31 33.62
N ILE A 325 31.40 -0.76 32.40
CA ILE A 325 32.13 -1.79 31.66
C ILE A 325 32.78 -1.13 30.45
N LYS A 326 34.11 -1.22 30.39
CA LYS A 326 34.91 -0.79 29.24
C LYS A 326 35.40 -2.03 28.50
N ALA A 327 34.79 -2.34 27.37
CA ALA A 327 35.10 -3.52 26.58
C ALA A 327 35.58 -3.13 25.18
N THR A 328 36.63 -3.77 24.70
CA THR A 328 37.13 -3.64 23.32
C THR A 328 37.18 -5.04 22.68
N GLY A 329 36.99 -5.11 21.37
CA GLY A 329 36.93 -6.37 20.62
C GLY A 329 35.53 -6.98 20.69
N LEU A 330 35.32 -7.93 21.61
CA LEU A 330 34.12 -8.76 21.66
C LEU A 330 33.52 -8.86 23.08
N LEU A 331 32.23 -8.56 23.20
CA LEU A 331 31.37 -8.96 24.32
C LEU A 331 30.37 -10.01 23.80
N SER A 332 30.62 -11.29 24.08
CA SER A 332 29.79 -12.41 23.61
C SER A 332 28.79 -12.84 24.68
N LEU A 333 27.51 -12.90 24.34
CA LEU A 333 26.42 -13.36 25.21
C LEU A 333 25.82 -14.66 24.66
N VAL A 334 26.00 -15.76 25.38
CA VAL A 334 25.53 -17.10 25.01
C VAL A 334 24.63 -17.65 26.10
N SER A 335 23.32 -17.49 25.91
CA SER A 335 22.29 -17.83 26.91
C SER A 335 22.51 -17.11 28.26
N ALA A 336 23.08 -15.90 28.21
CA ALA A 336 23.31 -15.05 29.36
C ALA A 336 22.17 -14.03 29.52
N GLN A 337 21.77 -13.75 30.76
CA GLN A 337 20.98 -12.57 31.09
C GLN A 337 21.93 -11.45 31.51
N PHE A 338 21.91 -10.33 30.79
CA PHE A 338 22.74 -9.17 31.05
C PHE A 338 21.88 -7.94 31.37
N ASP A 339 21.86 -7.55 32.64
CA ASP A 339 21.16 -6.36 33.13
C ASP A 339 22.13 -5.18 33.25
N ASN A 340 22.06 -4.26 32.30
CA ASN A 340 22.77 -2.99 32.33
C ASN A 340 21.94 -1.88 32.96
N GLN A 341 22.36 -1.43 34.15
CA GLN A 341 21.85 -0.27 34.88
C GLN A 341 22.86 0.89 34.93
N GLY A 342 24.04 0.71 34.34
CA GLY A 342 25.13 1.69 34.31
C GLY A 342 25.57 2.02 32.89
N LYS A 343 26.88 1.93 32.63
CA LYS A 343 27.47 2.25 31.32
C LYS A 343 28.22 1.05 30.75
N ILE A 344 28.03 0.82 29.45
CA ILE A 344 28.89 -0.05 28.63
C ILE A 344 29.48 0.83 27.53
N GLY A 345 30.80 0.80 27.39
CA GLY A 345 31.52 1.55 26.38
C GLY A 345 32.85 0.89 26.03
N THR A 346 33.65 1.58 25.24
CA THR A 346 34.99 1.13 24.87
C THR A 346 36.05 1.61 25.84
N VAL A 347 37.23 0.96 25.83
CA VAL A 347 38.38 1.41 26.62
C VAL A 347 38.88 2.76 26.11
N HIS A 348 39.00 2.90 24.78
CA HIS A 348 39.31 4.16 24.11
C HIS A 348 38.22 4.52 23.09
N PRO A 349 37.93 5.81 22.84
CA PRO A 349 36.88 6.22 21.88
C PRO A 349 37.07 5.70 20.45
N ALA A 350 38.31 5.41 20.04
CA ALA A 350 38.63 4.88 18.71
C ALA A 350 38.52 3.35 18.62
N ASP A 351 38.40 2.66 19.75
CA ASP A 351 38.29 1.21 19.78
C ASP A 351 36.94 0.75 19.21
N LYS A 352 36.92 -0.51 18.78
CA LYS A 352 35.69 -1.17 18.34
C LYS A 352 35.19 -2.13 19.40
N LEU A 353 33.89 -2.14 19.62
CA LEU A 353 33.20 -3.11 20.47
C LEU A 353 32.07 -3.76 19.66
N THR A 354 32.15 -5.07 19.51
CA THR A 354 31.04 -5.89 19.05
C THR A 354 30.39 -6.56 20.23
N ILE A 355 29.08 -6.34 20.43
CA ILE A 355 28.26 -7.19 21.29
C ILE A 355 27.67 -8.27 20.40
N GLN A 356 28.07 -9.52 20.62
CA GLN A 356 27.60 -10.66 19.84
C GLN A 356 26.67 -11.51 20.68
N MET A 357 25.41 -11.59 20.28
CA MET A 357 24.44 -12.48 20.92
C MET A 357 24.49 -13.88 20.29
N ASN A 358 24.04 -14.90 21.00
CA ASN A 358 23.86 -16.22 20.38
C ASN A 358 22.67 -16.18 19.41
N GLY A 359 22.73 -16.99 18.34
CA GLY A 359 21.64 -17.13 17.38
C GLY A 359 20.42 -17.90 17.89
N ASN A 360 20.38 -18.25 19.18
CA ASN A 360 19.33 -19.03 19.82
C ASN A 360 18.61 -18.12 20.82
N SER A 361 17.32 -18.34 21.09
CA SER A 361 16.40 -17.44 21.82
C SER A 361 16.67 -17.23 23.32
N ASP A 362 17.89 -17.46 23.81
CA ASP A 362 18.17 -17.55 25.25
C ASP A 362 19.04 -16.40 25.79
N ALA A 363 19.78 -15.68 24.95
CA ALA A 363 20.51 -14.49 25.42
C ALA A 363 19.55 -13.31 25.58
N ILE A 364 19.70 -12.58 26.68
CA ILE A 364 18.88 -11.41 26.99
C ILE A 364 19.80 -10.24 27.34
N LEU A 365 19.62 -9.12 26.64
CA LEU A 365 20.29 -7.87 26.94
C LEU A 365 19.25 -6.83 27.39
N ASN A 366 19.28 -6.50 28.67
CA ASN A 366 18.42 -5.49 29.28
C ASN A 366 19.22 -4.20 29.50
N ASN A 367 18.82 -3.11 28.86
CA ASN A 367 19.34 -1.78 29.11
C ASN A 367 18.26 -0.94 29.83
N PHE A 368 18.49 -0.63 31.11
CA PHE A 368 17.49 0.04 31.95
C PHE A 368 17.44 1.57 31.72
N GLY A 369 16.44 2.23 32.30
CA GLY A 369 16.05 3.63 32.00
C GLY A 369 17.18 4.67 31.91
N ASN A 370 18.11 4.65 32.86
CA ASN A 370 19.23 5.61 32.90
C ASN A 370 20.55 5.02 32.35
N ALA A 371 20.51 3.82 31.80
CA ALA A 371 21.68 3.07 31.37
C ALA A 371 22.03 3.36 29.91
N THR A 372 23.33 3.27 29.61
CA THR A 372 23.86 3.55 28.26
C THR A 372 24.72 2.40 27.76
N ILE A 373 24.57 2.09 26.47
CA ILE A 373 25.44 1.17 25.74
C ILE A 373 25.97 1.89 24.51
N HIS A 374 27.28 2.10 24.47
CA HIS A 374 27.99 2.61 23.30
C HIS A 374 28.87 1.50 22.74
N ALA A 375 28.53 1.00 21.57
CA ALA A 375 29.29 -0.07 20.90
C ALA A 375 29.38 0.21 19.39
N THR A 376 30.27 -0.47 18.70
CA THR A 376 30.31 -0.40 17.23
C THR A 376 29.12 -1.15 16.64
N SER A 377 28.83 -2.34 17.15
CA SER A 377 27.73 -3.16 16.65
C SER A 377 27.13 -4.09 17.68
N ILE A 378 25.83 -4.35 17.52
CA ILE A 378 25.17 -5.53 18.09
C ILE A 378 24.87 -6.47 16.93
N MET A 379 25.39 -7.69 16.99
CA MET A 379 25.25 -8.68 15.92
C MET A 379 24.67 -9.98 16.46
N ASN A 380 23.92 -10.67 15.60
CA ASN A 380 23.07 -11.81 15.94
C ASN A 380 22.01 -11.40 16.99
N GLY A 381 20.91 -12.14 17.16
CA GLY A 381 19.82 -11.63 17.99
C GLY A 381 18.94 -12.66 18.65
N SER A 382 18.79 -12.52 19.97
CA SER A 382 17.73 -13.13 20.77
C SER A 382 16.85 -12.01 21.31
N THR A 383 16.94 -11.62 22.59
CA THR A 383 16.07 -10.58 23.17
C THR A 383 16.87 -9.34 23.57
N VAL A 384 16.49 -8.17 23.05
CA VAL A 384 17.05 -6.87 23.46
C VAL A 384 15.92 -5.98 24.00
N ASN A 385 16.00 -5.64 25.28
CA ASN A 385 15.04 -4.75 25.94
C ASN A 385 15.75 -3.44 26.30
N ASN A 386 15.37 -2.34 25.64
CA ASN A 386 15.95 -1.03 25.85
C ASN A 386 14.93 -0.06 26.46
N HIS A 387 15.23 0.43 27.66
CA HIS A 387 14.55 1.54 28.32
C HIS A 387 15.46 2.78 28.45
N GLY A 388 16.75 2.65 28.14
CA GLY A 388 17.73 3.74 28.16
C GLY A 388 18.21 4.11 26.76
N THR A 389 19.52 4.35 26.62
CA THR A 389 20.13 4.75 25.34
C THR A 389 21.10 3.71 24.82
N ILE A 390 20.91 3.27 23.58
CA ILE A 390 21.85 2.41 22.86
C ILE A 390 22.38 3.15 21.63
N VAL A 391 23.70 3.27 21.50
CA VAL A 391 24.39 3.98 20.41
C VAL A 391 25.28 2.99 19.66
N LEU A 392 25.01 2.82 18.35
CA LEU A 392 25.67 1.84 17.48
C LEU A 392 25.97 2.43 16.09
N ASN A 393 26.89 1.80 15.37
CA ASN A 393 26.94 1.94 13.92
C ASN A 393 26.01 0.95 13.24
N THR A 394 26.01 -0.30 13.73
CA THR A 394 25.27 -1.40 13.13
C THR A 394 24.50 -2.20 14.17
N TYR A 395 23.22 -2.44 13.91
CA TYR A 395 22.42 -3.46 14.58
C TYR A 395 22.00 -4.47 13.50
N ASP A 396 22.41 -5.74 13.64
CA ASP A 396 22.15 -6.75 12.61
C ASP A 396 21.79 -8.11 13.23
N THR A 397 20.53 -8.53 13.07
CA THR A 397 20.03 -9.84 13.49
C THR A 397 19.62 -10.74 12.32
N GLN A 398 20.10 -10.47 11.09
CA GLN A 398 19.73 -11.22 9.89
C GLN A 398 19.68 -12.74 10.11
N ASN A 399 18.64 -13.37 9.54
CA ASN A 399 18.35 -14.81 9.63
C ASN A 399 17.98 -15.33 11.03
N ASN A 400 17.62 -14.46 11.98
CA ASN A 400 17.12 -14.88 13.28
C ASN A 400 15.64 -14.51 13.47
N GLY A 401 14.73 -15.38 13.03
CA GLY A 401 13.29 -15.16 13.18
C GLY A 401 12.80 -15.11 14.63
N ALA A 402 13.60 -15.57 15.59
CA ALA A 402 13.28 -15.55 17.02
C ALA A 402 13.68 -14.23 17.72
N SER A 403 14.36 -13.31 17.03
CA SER A 403 14.83 -12.07 17.66
C SER A 403 13.65 -11.18 18.10
N SER A 404 13.65 -10.72 19.35
CA SER A 404 12.67 -9.79 19.91
C SER A 404 13.36 -8.52 20.39
N ILE A 405 12.92 -7.38 19.89
CA ILE A 405 13.45 -6.08 20.25
C ILE A 405 12.31 -5.28 20.86
N TYR A 406 12.45 -4.92 22.13
CA TYR A 406 11.57 -3.99 22.80
C TYR A 406 12.34 -2.72 23.11
N ASN A 407 11.92 -1.60 22.54
CA ASN A 407 12.55 -0.31 22.75
C ASN A 407 11.52 0.69 23.28
N ALA A 408 11.57 0.94 24.58
CA ALA A 408 10.82 1.98 25.25
C ALA A 408 11.58 3.30 25.35
N CYS A 409 12.79 3.37 24.77
CA CYS A 409 13.50 4.64 24.67
C CYS A 409 14.30 4.78 23.38
N THR A 410 15.63 4.96 23.39
CA THR A 410 16.34 5.46 22.20
C THR A 410 17.41 4.51 21.68
N PHE A 411 17.31 4.16 20.39
CA PHE A 411 18.42 3.66 19.58
C PHE A 411 18.96 4.77 18.67
N ILE A 412 20.27 4.97 18.70
CA ILE A 412 21.01 5.87 17.81
C ILE A 412 21.91 5.02 16.92
N ILE A 413 21.61 4.96 15.61
CA ILE A 413 22.23 4.07 14.63
C ILE A 413 22.80 4.87 13.47
N SER A 414 24.13 4.88 13.31
CA SER A 414 24.78 5.72 12.29
C SER A 414 24.76 5.14 10.87
N ASP A 415 24.65 3.82 10.69
CA ASP A 415 24.72 3.19 9.36
C ASP A 415 23.59 2.19 9.09
N LEU A 416 23.49 1.09 9.85
CA LEU A 416 22.64 -0.04 9.49
C LEU A 416 21.81 -0.55 10.67
N PHE A 417 20.49 -0.68 10.47
CA PHE A 417 19.59 -1.39 11.37
C PHE A 417 18.83 -2.48 10.59
N VAL A 418 19.09 -3.76 10.89
CA VAL A 418 18.40 -4.91 10.29
C VAL A 418 17.84 -5.82 11.36
N PHE A 419 16.57 -6.22 11.21
CA PHE A 419 15.93 -7.17 12.11
C PHE A 419 15.02 -8.17 11.37
N SER A 420 14.91 -9.41 11.87
CA SER A 420 14.12 -10.49 11.26
C SER A 420 12.93 -11.01 12.08
N GLY A 421 12.84 -10.68 13.37
CA GLY A 421 11.71 -11.06 14.21
C GLY A 421 10.75 -9.90 14.49
N THR A 422 10.48 -9.63 15.77
CA THR A 422 9.55 -8.56 16.19
C THR A 422 10.31 -7.37 16.75
N LEU A 423 10.01 -6.18 16.24
CA LEU A 423 10.39 -4.89 16.80
C LEU A 423 9.15 -4.24 17.44
N ILE A 424 9.23 -3.89 18.72
CA ILE A 424 8.23 -3.10 19.42
C ILE A 424 8.89 -1.80 19.87
N LEU A 425 8.34 -0.68 19.41
CA LEU A 425 8.64 0.64 19.94
C LEU A 425 7.48 1.07 20.84
N ASP A 426 7.77 1.55 22.05
CA ASP A 426 6.74 2.07 22.97
C ASP A 426 7.20 3.39 23.58
N ASN A 427 6.72 4.51 23.02
CA ASN A 427 7.31 5.84 23.21
C ASN A 427 8.83 5.90 22.90
N GLY A 428 9.28 4.97 22.05
CA GLY A 428 10.68 4.81 21.69
C GLY A 428 11.01 5.35 20.30
N SER A 429 12.28 5.65 20.08
CA SER A 429 12.82 6.13 18.80
C SER A 429 13.93 5.23 18.27
N ILE A 430 13.99 5.09 16.95
CA ILE A 430 15.17 4.65 16.22
C ILE A 430 15.57 5.77 15.27
N THR A 431 16.73 6.37 15.52
CA THR A 431 17.26 7.53 14.80
C THR A 431 18.73 7.32 14.46
N GLY A 432 19.28 8.18 13.62
CA GLY A 432 20.71 8.40 13.49
C GLY A 432 21.25 9.41 14.50
N PRO A 433 22.55 9.74 14.44
CA PRO A 433 23.18 10.69 15.36
C PRO A 433 22.50 12.06 15.40
N GLN A 434 22.41 12.65 16.58
CA GLN A 434 21.87 13.99 16.76
C GLN A 434 22.88 15.07 16.32
N ASP A 435 22.40 16.09 15.63
CA ASP A 435 23.15 17.27 15.22
C ASP A 435 22.43 18.52 15.76
N GLY A 436 22.98 19.10 16.83
CA GLY A 436 22.28 20.14 17.59
C GLY A 436 20.97 19.60 18.19
N LYS A 437 19.84 20.15 17.74
CA LYS A 437 18.49 19.69 18.15
C LYS A 437 17.87 18.69 17.17
N THR A 438 18.47 18.48 16.01
CA THR A 438 17.90 17.66 14.94
C THR A 438 18.44 16.24 15.00
N TRP A 439 17.54 15.26 14.92
CA TRP A 439 17.92 13.86 14.79
C TRP A 439 18.12 13.51 13.32
N LYS A 440 19.29 12.97 12.96
CA LYS A 440 19.53 12.45 11.60
C LYS A 440 18.77 11.14 11.40
N PRO A 441 18.46 10.75 10.17
CA PRO A 441 17.93 9.41 9.90
C PRO A 441 19.01 8.34 10.02
N VAL A 442 18.59 7.09 10.26
CA VAL A 442 19.43 5.91 10.05
C VAL A 442 19.66 5.74 8.56
N LYS A 443 20.90 5.56 8.12
CA LYS A 443 21.22 5.48 6.69
C LYS A 443 20.51 4.32 5.99
N ASN A 444 20.56 3.12 6.57
CA ASN A 444 19.89 1.93 6.05
C ASN A 444 19.06 1.25 7.14
N PHE A 445 17.74 1.26 7.00
CA PHE A 445 16.80 0.56 7.87
C PHE A 445 16.13 -0.59 7.10
N THR A 446 16.29 -1.83 7.55
CA THR A 446 15.81 -3.01 6.83
C THR A 446 14.96 -3.92 7.71
N PHE A 447 13.76 -4.22 7.21
CA PHE A 447 12.91 -5.30 7.68
C PHE A 447 13.33 -6.56 6.92
N TYR A 448 13.82 -7.58 7.61
CA TYR A 448 14.09 -8.86 6.95
C TYR A 448 12.78 -9.62 6.69
N ASN A 449 12.84 -10.71 5.93
CA ASN A 449 11.66 -11.47 5.51
C ASN A 449 10.76 -11.88 6.69
N SER A 450 9.47 -11.53 6.60
CA SER A 450 8.43 -11.77 7.59
C SER A 450 8.59 -11.01 8.92
N ALA A 451 9.46 -10.00 8.96
CA ALA A 451 9.62 -9.16 10.16
C ALA A 451 8.36 -8.33 10.46
N LYS A 452 8.15 -8.08 11.75
CA LYS A 452 7.00 -7.31 12.28
C LYS A 452 7.49 -6.13 13.11
N ALA A 453 7.03 -4.92 12.77
CA ALA A 453 7.19 -3.74 13.62
C ALA A 453 5.84 -3.29 14.21
N ILE A 454 5.84 -3.01 15.51
CA ILE A 454 4.70 -2.45 16.24
C ILE A 454 5.19 -1.17 16.89
N LEU A 455 4.62 -0.03 16.51
CA LEU A 455 4.99 1.29 17.03
C LEU A 455 3.85 1.82 17.89
N LYS A 456 4.15 2.15 19.14
CA LYS A 456 3.16 2.55 20.15
C LYS A 456 3.46 3.92 20.72
N ASN A 457 2.42 4.65 21.09
CA ASN A 457 2.51 5.79 22.02
C ASN A 457 3.56 6.84 21.59
N SER A 458 3.39 7.42 20.40
CA SER A 458 4.32 8.41 19.82
C SER A 458 5.71 7.86 19.46
N SER A 459 5.80 6.59 19.06
CA SER A 459 7.07 6.02 18.59
C SER A 459 7.45 6.49 17.19
N ILE A 460 8.75 6.44 16.87
CA ILE A 460 9.24 6.87 15.55
C ILE A 460 10.41 6.04 15.01
N ILE A 461 10.38 5.79 13.71
CA ILE A 461 11.53 5.32 12.92
C ILE A 461 11.90 6.44 11.94
N LEU A 462 13.16 6.91 12.02
CA LEU A 462 13.75 7.83 11.04
C LEU A 462 14.77 7.09 10.17
N ALA A 463 14.53 7.04 8.86
CA ALA A 463 15.41 6.37 7.90
C ALA A 463 15.73 7.25 6.68
N GLU A 464 16.91 7.09 6.10
CA GLU A 464 17.23 7.65 4.79
C GLU A 464 16.71 6.67 3.74
N LYS A 465 17.15 5.42 3.84
CA LYS A 465 16.62 4.29 3.07
C LYS A 465 15.92 3.29 3.96
N LEU A 466 14.63 3.07 3.72
CA LEU A 466 13.83 2.02 4.34
C LEU A 466 13.62 0.88 3.35
N THR A 467 13.96 -0.36 3.73
CA THR A 467 13.81 -1.54 2.87
C THR A 467 12.96 -2.59 3.57
N GLY A 468 11.79 -2.89 3.02
CA GLY A 468 10.91 -3.96 3.49
C GLY A 468 11.49 -5.36 3.24
N GLY A 469 10.85 -6.39 3.78
CA GLY A 469 11.13 -7.79 3.42
C GLY A 469 10.30 -8.25 2.22
N ASN A 470 10.47 -9.52 1.81
CA ASN A 470 9.53 -10.19 0.89
C ASN A 470 8.11 -10.22 1.45
N THR A 471 8.00 -10.30 2.77
CA THR A 471 6.76 -10.07 3.52
C THR A 471 7.10 -9.18 4.72
N GLY A 472 6.34 -8.13 5.00
CA GLY A 472 6.60 -7.24 6.13
C GLY A 472 5.34 -6.59 6.67
N THR A 473 5.26 -6.40 7.98
CA THR A 473 4.10 -5.76 8.63
C THR A 473 4.55 -4.66 9.60
N CYS A 474 3.93 -3.48 9.49
CA CYS A 474 4.18 -2.32 10.33
C CYS A 474 2.84 -1.80 10.86
N THR A 475 2.66 -1.80 12.19
CA THR A 475 1.39 -1.39 12.80
C THR A 475 1.62 -0.28 13.82
N GLY A 476 0.80 0.76 13.76
CA GLY A 476 0.66 1.78 14.78
C GLY A 476 -0.43 1.40 15.77
N GLU A 477 -0.12 1.45 17.07
CA GLU A 477 -1.05 1.15 18.17
C GLU A 477 -0.91 2.19 19.29
N GLY A 478 -1.80 2.11 20.29
CA GLY A 478 -1.72 2.93 21.49
C GLY A 478 -2.51 4.23 21.42
N THR A 479 -2.28 5.08 22.42
CA THR A 479 -3.08 6.28 22.67
C THR A 479 -2.58 7.50 21.89
N SER A 480 -1.36 7.44 21.34
CA SER A 480 -0.73 8.53 20.57
C SER A 480 -0.15 8.00 19.26
N LEU A 481 -0.29 8.77 18.19
CA LEU A 481 0.07 8.33 16.83
C LEU A 481 1.58 8.14 16.69
N SER A 482 1.98 7.06 16.03
CA SER A 482 3.38 6.75 15.75
C SER A 482 3.72 6.94 14.28
N MET A 483 4.99 7.18 13.98
CA MET A 483 5.45 7.60 12.66
C MET A 483 6.56 6.71 12.10
N ILE A 484 6.50 6.49 10.79
CA ILE A 484 7.66 6.09 10.00
C ILE A 484 7.97 7.23 9.03
N LYS A 485 9.22 7.68 9.06
CA LYS A 485 9.73 8.69 8.14
C LYS A 485 10.92 8.14 7.35
N ALA A 486 10.84 8.21 6.04
CA ALA A 486 11.90 7.74 5.15
C ALA A 486 12.04 8.59 3.89
N ALA A 487 13.28 8.89 3.47
CA ALA A 487 13.51 9.61 2.21
C ALA A 487 13.24 8.73 0.99
N GLU A 488 13.66 7.45 1.05
CA GLU A 488 13.34 6.44 0.06
C GLU A 488 12.86 5.14 0.71
N THR A 489 11.86 4.52 0.10
CA THR A 489 11.32 3.23 0.56
C THR A 489 11.31 2.19 -0.56
N TYR A 490 11.82 0.99 -0.25
CA TYR A 490 11.96 -0.12 -1.18
C TYR A 490 11.18 -1.34 -0.70
N TYR A 491 10.33 -1.89 -1.57
CA TYR A 491 9.48 -3.04 -1.29
C TYR A 491 9.88 -4.24 -2.15
N PRO A 492 10.65 -5.21 -1.61
CA PRO A 492 11.02 -6.42 -2.36
C PRO A 492 9.85 -7.38 -2.59
N GLY A 493 8.79 -7.28 -1.78
CA GLY A 493 7.58 -8.08 -1.86
C GLY A 493 6.42 -7.44 -1.10
N LYS A 494 5.54 -8.24 -0.50
CA LYS A 494 4.31 -7.78 0.14
C LYS A 494 4.57 -7.06 1.47
N ASN A 495 4.22 -5.78 1.56
CA ASN A 495 4.41 -4.98 2.77
C ASN A 495 3.12 -4.28 3.16
N THR A 496 2.71 -4.41 4.42
CA THR A 496 1.47 -3.81 4.93
C THR A 496 1.75 -2.85 6.06
N PHE A 497 1.21 -1.64 5.95
CA PHE A 497 1.23 -0.61 6.97
C PHE A 497 -0.20 -0.39 7.48
N ASN A 498 -0.36 -0.28 8.80
CA ASN A 498 -1.67 -0.02 9.39
C ASN A 498 -1.59 0.96 10.55
N GLY A 499 -2.44 2.00 10.57
CA GLY A 499 -2.58 2.89 11.74
C GLY A 499 -1.38 3.81 12.00
N LEU A 500 -0.56 4.08 10.98
CA LEU A 500 0.68 4.85 11.09
C LEU A 500 0.60 6.20 10.37
N ILE A 501 1.37 7.16 10.86
CA ILE A 501 1.79 8.32 10.06
C ILE A 501 2.95 7.89 9.17
N LEU A 502 2.83 8.09 7.87
CA LEU A 502 3.80 7.72 6.85
C LEU A 502 4.29 9.00 6.15
N ASP A 503 5.43 9.52 6.60
CA ASP A 503 6.15 10.63 5.96
C ASP A 503 7.22 10.02 5.05
N LEU A 504 6.77 9.56 3.88
CA LEU A 504 7.59 8.79 2.96
C LEU A 504 7.88 9.65 1.72
N GLY A 505 9.16 9.70 1.33
CA GLY A 505 9.58 10.27 0.06
C GLY A 505 9.31 9.32 -1.10
N LYS A 506 10.33 9.00 -1.90
CA LYS A 506 10.14 8.15 -3.09
C LYS A 506 9.95 6.69 -2.71
N GLU A 507 8.97 6.05 -3.32
CA GLU A 507 8.63 4.65 -3.08
C GLU A 507 8.87 3.79 -4.30
N TYR A 508 9.44 2.59 -4.09
CA TYR A 508 9.80 1.67 -5.15
C TYR A 508 9.36 0.25 -4.83
N VAL A 509 8.89 -0.47 -5.84
CA VAL A 509 8.54 -1.89 -5.76
C VAL A 509 9.44 -2.72 -6.67
N ARG A 510 9.75 -3.93 -6.23
CA ARG A 510 10.52 -4.88 -7.02
C ARG A 510 9.62 -5.58 -8.04
N LYS A 511 9.97 -5.48 -9.32
CA LYS A 511 9.25 -6.15 -10.43
C LYS A 511 10.21 -6.96 -11.28
N TYR A 512 9.71 -8.05 -11.86
CA TYR A 512 10.43 -8.81 -12.86
C TYR A 512 10.05 -8.31 -14.26
N ASN A 513 11.04 -7.90 -15.05
CA ASN A 513 10.86 -7.50 -16.44
C ASN A 513 11.14 -8.71 -17.35
N TRP A 514 10.11 -9.20 -18.04
CA TRP A 514 10.21 -10.32 -18.98
C TRP A 514 11.00 -9.98 -20.25
N GLN A 515 11.03 -8.71 -20.67
CA GLN A 515 11.70 -8.29 -21.91
C GLN A 515 13.22 -8.38 -21.76
N ASP A 516 13.72 -7.99 -20.59
CA ASP A 516 15.15 -7.92 -20.29
C ASP A 516 15.63 -9.07 -19.38
N ASN A 517 14.72 -9.97 -18.98
CA ASN A 517 14.94 -11.06 -18.03
C ASN A 517 15.65 -10.60 -16.73
N LYS A 518 15.24 -9.43 -16.21
CA LYS A 518 15.88 -8.79 -15.06
C LYS A 518 14.86 -8.42 -13.99
N THR A 519 15.22 -8.61 -12.72
CA THR A 519 14.46 -8.08 -11.59
C THR A 519 15.06 -6.75 -11.15
N ASP A 520 14.25 -5.69 -11.09
CA ASP A 520 14.70 -4.35 -10.70
C ASP A 520 13.62 -3.62 -9.89
N TYR A 521 13.97 -2.44 -9.37
CA TYR A 521 13.06 -1.56 -8.64
C TYR A 521 12.48 -0.48 -9.55
N TYR A 522 11.16 -0.34 -9.51
CA TYR A 522 10.40 0.67 -10.27
C TYR A 522 9.59 1.52 -9.28
N PRO A 523 9.30 2.79 -9.62
CA PRO A 523 8.40 3.61 -8.81
C PRO A 523 7.08 2.90 -8.50
N LEU A 524 6.57 3.06 -7.27
CA LEU A 524 5.30 2.47 -6.82
C LEU A 524 4.13 3.06 -7.63
N GLY A 525 3.49 2.23 -8.46
CA GLY A 525 2.32 2.57 -9.25
C GLY A 525 1.00 2.25 -8.54
N SER A 526 -0.11 2.72 -9.12
CA SER A 526 -1.47 2.50 -8.60
C SER A 526 -1.94 1.04 -8.63
N GLU A 527 -1.39 0.22 -9.51
CA GLU A 527 -1.72 -1.21 -9.65
C GLU A 527 -0.91 -2.14 -8.73
N ASP A 528 0.07 -1.59 -8.00
CA ASP A 528 1.00 -2.38 -7.20
C ASP A 528 0.39 -2.82 -5.86
N TRP A 529 -0.42 -3.88 -5.92
CA TRP A 529 -1.13 -4.46 -4.78
C TRP A 529 -0.23 -5.00 -3.65
N GLN A 530 1.08 -5.14 -3.91
CA GLN A 530 2.07 -5.64 -2.96
C GLN A 530 2.22 -4.71 -1.74
N VAL A 531 1.92 -3.42 -1.89
CA VAL A 531 1.97 -2.45 -0.80
C VAL A 531 0.55 -2.12 -0.39
N THR A 532 0.24 -2.16 0.90
CA THR A 532 -1.07 -1.78 1.44
C THR A 532 -0.90 -0.85 2.62
N LYS A 533 -1.64 0.27 2.63
CA LYS A 533 -1.58 1.31 3.67
C LYS A 533 -2.96 1.57 4.26
N THR A 534 -3.40 0.73 5.19
CA THR A 534 -4.74 0.85 5.79
C THR A 534 -4.74 1.80 6.97
N HIS A 535 -5.72 2.70 7.07
CA HIS A 535 -5.83 3.64 8.20
C HIS A 535 -4.53 4.43 8.47
N CYS A 536 -3.76 4.71 7.43
CA CYS A 536 -2.51 5.47 7.49
C CYS A 536 -2.72 6.89 6.95
N SER A 537 -2.11 7.89 7.59
CA SER A 537 -1.95 9.21 7.00
C SER A 537 -0.65 9.20 6.20
N SER A 538 -0.73 9.32 4.88
CA SER A 538 0.44 9.39 3.99
C SER A 538 0.67 10.82 3.54
N VAL A 539 1.90 11.28 3.66
CA VAL A 539 2.34 12.63 3.28
C VAL A 539 3.69 12.56 2.58
N GLY A 540 4.01 13.60 1.80
CA GLY A 540 5.36 13.76 1.25
C GLY A 540 6.39 14.11 2.32
N THR A 541 7.66 14.17 1.93
CA THR A 541 8.78 14.44 2.83
C THR A 541 8.57 15.73 3.63
N ASP A 542 8.71 15.64 4.95
CA ASP A 542 8.60 16.75 5.91
C ASP A 542 7.21 17.42 5.96
N ALA A 543 6.17 16.77 5.43
CA ALA A 543 4.84 17.38 5.32
C ALA A 543 3.86 16.98 6.43
N SER A 544 4.20 16.02 7.30
CA SER A 544 3.30 15.55 8.36
C SER A 544 2.97 16.67 9.35
N LYS A 545 1.69 16.84 9.66
CA LYS A 545 1.25 17.83 10.66
C LYS A 545 1.48 17.42 12.12
N TYR A 546 1.76 16.14 12.36
CA TYR A 546 1.82 15.59 13.70
C TYR A 546 3.20 15.74 14.31
N THR A 547 3.28 16.33 15.50
CA THR A 547 4.47 16.29 16.35
C THR A 547 4.65 14.87 16.92
N VAL A 548 5.89 14.38 16.96
CA VAL A 548 6.23 13.10 17.58
C VAL A 548 7.29 13.30 18.65
N GLU A 549 6.86 13.14 19.91
CA GLU A 549 7.69 13.23 21.10
C GLU A 549 7.85 11.85 21.75
N THR A 550 9.10 11.47 21.98
CA THR A 550 9.51 10.18 22.57
C THR A 550 10.18 10.40 23.92
N CYS A 551 10.68 9.34 24.56
CA CYS A 551 11.54 9.47 25.75
C CYS A 551 12.74 10.42 25.54
N ALA A 552 13.22 10.58 24.30
CA ALA A 552 14.37 11.41 23.93
C ALA A 552 13.98 12.86 23.64
N GLY A 553 12.72 13.23 23.91
CA GLY A 553 12.13 14.51 23.55
C GLY A 553 11.55 14.48 22.14
N ILE A 554 11.38 15.67 21.58
CA ILE A 554 10.77 15.86 20.26
C ILE A 554 11.74 15.37 19.18
N ILE A 555 11.28 14.39 18.40
CA ILE A 555 12.04 13.85 17.27
C ILE A 555 11.58 14.49 15.96
N TYR A 556 10.30 14.84 15.86
CA TYR A 556 9.73 15.54 14.72
C TYR A 556 8.72 16.59 15.20
N ASP A 557 8.94 17.85 14.85
CA ASP A 557 8.17 19.00 15.36
C ASP A 557 6.76 19.09 14.74
N GLY A 558 6.53 18.49 13.58
CA GLY A 558 5.30 18.64 12.82
C GLY A 558 5.29 19.90 11.94
N ASN A 559 4.62 19.81 10.80
CA ASN A 559 4.35 20.92 9.92
C ASN A 559 3.23 21.79 10.51
N GLU A 560 3.56 23.02 10.90
CA GLU A 560 2.59 23.96 11.44
C GLU A 560 1.54 24.40 10.41
N GLY A 561 1.86 24.37 9.11
CA GLY A 561 1.01 24.88 8.04
C GLY A 561 0.87 26.40 8.04
N SER A 562 -0.04 26.93 7.23
CA SER A 562 -0.31 28.36 7.09
C SER A 562 -1.36 28.87 8.08
N THR A 563 -1.64 30.17 8.04
CA THR A 563 -2.86 30.74 8.63
C THR A 563 -4.10 30.01 8.05
N PRO A 564 -5.07 29.61 8.89
CA PRO A 564 -6.27 28.93 8.41
C PRO A 564 -7.07 29.73 7.38
N THR A 565 -7.40 29.10 6.25
CA THR A 565 -8.23 29.66 5.17
C THR A 565 -9.23 28.64 4.65
N ASN A 566 -10.28 29.12 3.96
CA ASN A 566 -11.11 28.24 3.15
C ASN A 566 -10.38 27.90 1.83
N PRO A 567 -10.65 26.73 1.24
CA PRO A 567 -10.17 26.37 -0.10
C PRO A 567 -10.51 27.42 -1.18
N GLU A 568 -9.61 27.54 -2.16
CA GLU A 568 -9.76 28.43 -3.31
C GLU A 568 -10.58 27.76 -4.43
N PHE A 569 -11.25 28.58 -5.24
CA PHE A 569 -12.14 28.15 -6.32
C PHE A 569 -11.79 28.86 -7.64
N PRO A 570 -12.10 28.26 -8.81
CA PRO A 570 -12.80 26.99 -8.98
C PRO A 570 -11.91 25.77 -8.70
N ILE A 571 -12.54 24.64 -8.35
CA ILE A 571 -11.88 23.33 -8.27
C ILE A 571 -12.11 22.59 -9.60
N GLU A 572 -11.05 22.00 -10.15
CA GLU A 572 -11.11 21.18 -11.36
C GLU A 572 -11.14 19.69 -11.00
N THR A 573 -12.02 18.93 -11.65
CA THR A 573 -12.02 17.47 -11.59
C THR A 573 -11.99 16.88 -13.00
N GLY A 574 -11.42 15.68 -13.15
CA GLY A 574 -11.34 14.95 -14.42
C GLY A 574 -12.03 13.59 -14.37
N GLU A 575 -11.89 12.82 -15.43
CA GLU A 575 -12.17 11.38 -15.43
C GLU A 575 -10.85 10.61 -15.30
N SER A 576 -10.91 9.42 -14.71
CA SER A 576 -9.75 8.52 -14.64
C SER A 576 -9.62 7.61 -15.85
N ASN A 577 -10.68 7.48 -16.64
CA ASN A 577 -10.75 6.53 -17.75
C ASN A 577 -11.05 7.27 -19.05
N VAL A 578 -10.44 6.78 -20.12
CA VAL A 578 -10.97 6.92 -21.47
C VAL A 578 -12.20 6.03 -21.58
N TYR A 579 -13.27 6.48 -22.23
CA TYR A 579 -14.45 5.63 -22.48
C TYR A 579 -14.63 5.40 -23.97
N THR A 580 -14.64 4.14 -24.39
CA THR A 580 -15.03 3.73 -25.74
C THR A 580 -16.49 3.29 -25.74
N PHE A 581 -17.28 3.86 -26.64
CA PHE A 581 -18.64 3.45 -26.94
C PHE A 581 -18.62 2.74 -28.30
N ALA A 582 -18.95 1.45 -28.29
CA ALA A 582 -18.96 0.61 -29.47
C ALA A 582 -20.39 0.14 -29.75
N PHE A 583 -20.86 0.35 -30.97
CA PHE A 583 -22.25 0.11 -31.38
C PHE A 583 -22.36 -0.92 -32.49
N GLU A 584 -23.54 -1.52 -32.58
CA GLU A 584 -24.06 -2.31 -33.70
C GLU A 584 -25.19 -1.53 -34.42
N ASP A 585 -25.32 -1.69 -35.73
CA ASP A 585 -26.19 -0.88 -36.58
C ASP A 585 -27.53 -1.53 -36.97
N ASN A 586 -27.70 -2.82 -36.64
CA ASN A 586 -28.78 -3.67 -37.17
C ASN A 586 -30.00 -3.81 -36.24
N TRP A 587 -30.03 -3.10 -35.10
CA TRP A 587 -31.19 -3.07 -34.22
C TRP A 587 -32.48 -2.74 -34.99
N PRO A 588 -33.60 -3.48 -34.79
CA PRO A 588 -33.87 -4.42 -33.69
C PRO A 588 -33.49 -5.89 -33.96
N ALA A 589 -32.84 -6.20 -35.09
CA ALA A 589 -32.36 -7.54 -35.40
C ALA A 589 -30.86 -7.69 -35.07
N TYR A 590 -30.37 -8.93 -35.06
CA TYR A 590 -28.93 -9.16 -35.01
C TYR A 590 -28.21 -8.81 -36.32
N GLY A 591 -26.95 -8.41 -36.16
CA GLY A 591 -25.95 -8.24 -37.22
C GLY A 591 -24.88 -9.32 -37.17
N ASP A 592 -23.67 -8.95 -37.56
CA ASP A 592 -22.44 -9.74 -37.50
C ASP A 592 -21.77 -9.72 -36.12
N PHE A 593 -22.09 -8.75 -35.26
CA PHE A 593 -21.67 -8.69 -33.84
C PHE A 593 -20.16 -8.54 -33.65
N GLU A 594 -19.61 -7.54 -34.34
CA GLU A 594 -18.20 -7.16 -34.33
C GLU A 594 -17.92 -6.01 -33.35
N LEU A 595 -18.96 -5.27 -32.97
CA LEU A 595 -18.92 -4.06 -32.15
C LEU A 595 -17.99 -2.98 -32.74
N ASN A 596 -17.99 -2.82 -34.06
CA ASN A 596 -17.17 -1.84 -34.78
C ASN A 596 -17.99 -0.96 -35.75
N ASP A 597 -19.31 -1.16 -35.87
CA ASP A 597 -20.17 -0.43 -36.82
C ASP A 597 -20.07 1.08 -36.62
N LEU A 598 -20.04 1.52 -35.36
CA LEU A 598 -19.66 2.86 -34.96
C LEU A 598 -18.85 2.80 -33.68
N VAL A 599 -17.65 3.39 -33.69
CA VAL A 599 -16.80 3.49 -32.50
C VAL A 599 -16.53 4.96 -32.17
N LEU A 600 -16.94 5.36 -30.97
CA LEU A 600 -16.71 6.68 -30.39
C LEU A 600 -15.83 6.56 -29.15
N VAL A 601 -14.91 7.49 -28.95
CA VAL A 601 -14.02 7.53 -27.78
C VAL A 601 -14.13 8.87 -27.09
N MET A 602 -14.36 8.88 -25.79
CA MET A 602 -14.33 10.06 -24.93
C MET A 602 -13.03 10.05 -24.12
N PRO A 603 -11.95 10.69 -24.59
CA PRO A 603 -10.69 10.72 -23.88
C PRO A 603 -10.68 11.72 -22.71
N VAL A 604 -11.54 12.75 -22.76
CA VAL A 604 -11.49 13.85 -21.81
C VAL A 604 -12.89 14.24 -21.38
N LYS A 605 -13.09 14.34 -20.06
CA LYS A 605 -14.19 15.07 -19.43
C LYS A 605 -13.67 15.73 -18.16
N LYS A 606 -13.75 17.06 -18.10
CA LYS A 606 -13.32 17.90 -16.99
C LYS A 606 -14.48 18.77 -16.51
N LEU A 607 -14.59 18.98 -15.20
CA LEU A 607 -15.59 19.81 -14.56
C LEU A 607 -14.91 20.90 -13.72
N GLN A 608 -15.47 22.11 -13.77
CA GLN A 608 -15.17 23.18 -12.80
C GLN A 608 -16.28 23.28 -11.77
N LEU A 609 -15.92 23.31 -10.50
CA LEU A 609 -16.84 23.48 -9.38
C LEU A 609 -16.60 24.79 -8.63
N ASN A 610 -17.67 25.38 -8.11
CA ASN A 610 -17.62 26.56 -7.25
C ASN A 610 -17.71 26.21 -5.74
N GLY A 611 -17.75 27.25 -4.90
CA GLY A 611 -17.86 27.20 -3.44
C GLY A 611 -18.97 26.31 -2.87
N ASP A 612 -20.05 26.14 -3.61
CA ASP A 612 -21.24 25.38 -3.23
C ASP A 612 -21.26 23.95 -3.82
N ASN A 613 -20.12 23.51 -4.37
CA ASN A 613 -19.98 22.28 -5.16
C ASN A 613 -20.94 22.23 -6.36
N HIS A 614 -21.30 23.38 -6.96
CA HIS A 614 -22.03 23.42 -8.23
C HIS A 614 -21.07 23.44 -9.40
N VAL A 615 -21.38 22.67 -10.45
CA VAL A 615 -20.64 22.67 -11.70
C VAL A 615 -20.91 23.97 -12.44
N THR A 616 -19.86 24.74 -12.70
CA THR A 616 -19.92 25.98 -13.49
C THR A 616 -19.38 25.80 -14.90
N ARG A 617 -18.66 24.69 -15.17
CA ARG A 617 -18.19 24.38 -16.52
C ARG A 617 -18.05 22.88 -16.74
N LEU A 618 -18.50 22.41 -17.91
CA LEU A 618 -18.12 21.12 -18.50
C LEU A 618 -17.19 21.38 -19.68
N ARG A 619 -16.08 20.65 -19.73
CA ARG A 619 -15.26 20.49 -20.93
C ARG A 619 -15.16 19.00 -21.25
N MET A 620 -15.59 18.59 -22.43
CA MET A 620 -15.47 17.19 -22.84
C MET A 620 -15.10 17.08 -24.31
N ARG A 621 -14.45 15.98 -24.67
CA ARG A 621 -14.10 15.66 -26.04
C ARG A 621 -14.63 14.27 -26.37
N ILE A 622 -15.29 14.12 -27.50
CA ILE A 622 -15.68 12.83 -28.08
C ILE A 622 -15.09 12.74 -29.48
N GLU A 623 -14.41 11.65 -29.80
CA GLU A 623 -13.84 11.37 -31.11
C GLU A 623 -14.56 10.22 -31.79
N VAL A 624 -14.95 10.40 -33.06
CA VAL A 624 -15.32 9.27 -33.91
C VAL A 624 -14.04 8.61 -34.41
N ARG A 625 -13.91 7.30 -34.16
CA ARG A 625 -12.71 6.52 -34.46
C ARG A 625 -12.88 5.58 -35.65
N ALA A 626 -14.04 4.95 -35.78
CA ALA A 626 -14.32 4.00 -36.85
C ALA A 626 -15.80 3.95 -37.23
N VAL A 627 -16.04 3.51 -38.47
CA VAL A 627 -17.36 3.24 -39.04
C VAL A 627 -17.30 1.93 -39.82
N GLY A 628 -17.71 0.83 -39.20
CA GLY A 628 -17.82 -0.51 -39.80
C GLY A 628 -19.13 -0.78 -40.52
N ALA A 629 -20.03 0.21 -40.64
CA ALA A 629 -21.32 0.01 -41.28
C ALA A 629 -21.39 0.57 -42.70
N SER A 630 -22.07 -0.13 -43.60
CA SER A 630 -22.46 0.43 -44.92
C SER A 630 -23.61 1.44 -44.85
N LYS A 631 -24.34 1.48 -43.72
CA LYS A 631 -25.45 2.40 -43.50
C LYS A 631 -24.96 3.80 -43.13
N THR A 632 -25.74 4.82 -43.47
CA THR A 632 -25.51 6.17 -42.94
C THR A 632 -25.83 6.20 -41.45
N LEU A 633 -24.79 6.23 -40.61
CA LEU A 633 -24.91 6.35 -39.16
C LEU A 633 -24.70 7.79 -38.68
N GLY A 634 -25.49 8.23 -37.72
CA GLY A 634 -25.25 9.46 -36.94
C GLY A 634 -24.95 9.15 -35.48
N ALA A 635 -24.65 10.17 -34.68
CA ALA A 635 -24.50 10.03 -33.24
C ALA A 635 -24.97 11.27 -32.48
N GLY A 636 -25.49 11.05 -31.28
CA GLY A 636 -25.87 12.10 -30.35
C GLY A 636 -25.40 11.82 -28.93
N ILE A 637 -25.48 12.86 -28.10
CA ILE A 637 -25.21 12.82 -26.66
C ILE A 637 -26.37 13.47 -25.92
N ARG A 638 -26.86 12.82 -24.86
CA ARG A 638 -27.95 13.30 -24.00
C ARG A 638 -27.55 13.26 -22.53
N PHE A 639 -27.83 14.34 -21.81
CA PHE A 639 -27.49 14.50 -20.40
C PHE A 639 -28.74 14.36 -19.52
N LEU A 640 -28.94 13.18 -18.92
CA LEU A 640 -30.22 12.78 -18.32
C LEU A 640 -30.56 13.48 -17.00
N GLN A 641 -29.55 13.92 -16.26
CA GLN A 641 -29.71 14.58 -14.96
C GLN A 641 -29.62 16.10 -15.04
N LEU A 642 -29.61 16.66 -16.26
CA LEU A 642 -29.68 18.10 -16.46
C LEU A 642 -31.14 18.54 -16.68
N PRO A 643 -31.55 19.73 -16.21
CA PRO A 643 -32.89 20.23 -16.44
C PRO A 643 -33.21 20.37 -17.93
N ALA A 644 -34.40 19.93 -18.37
CA ALA A 644 -34.86 20.03 -19.77
C ALA A 644 -34.71 21.44 -20.36
N GLY A 645 -34.97 22.47 -19.55
CA GLY A 645 -34.89 23.88 -19.95
C GLY A 645 -33.53 24.53 -19.72
N LEU A 646 -32.47 23.78 -19.41
CA LEU A 646 -31.14 24.34 -19.14
C LEU A 646 -30.67 25.21 -20.31
N GLN A 647 -30.31 26.46 -19.99
CA GLN A 647 -29.65 27.38 -20.92
C GLN A 647 -28.24 27.65 -20.38
N PRO A 648 -27.19 27.04 -20.98
CA PRO A 648 -25.82 27.38 -20.65
C PRO A 648 -25.54 28.86 -20.98
N ASP A 649 -24.74 29.53 -20.16
CA ASP A 649 -24.25 30.89 -20.45
C ASP A 649 -23.41 30.89 -21.74
N LYS A 650 -22.75 29.76 -22.01
CA LYS A 650 -22.04 29.45 -23.25
C LYS A 650 -22.14 27.98 -23.57
N PHE A 651 -22.43 27.66 -24.82
CA PHE A 651 -22.32 26.30 -25.36
C PHE A 651 -21.62 26.36 -26.71
N THR A 652 -20.43 25.76 -26.80
CA THR A 652 -19.66 25.68 -28.04
C THR A 652 -19.24 24.25 -28.33
N VAL A 653 -19.25 23.89 -29.61
CA VAL A 653 -18.66 22.65 -30.13
C VAL A 653 -17.60 23.01 -31.16
N ASN A 654 -16.36 22.56 -30.97
CA ASN A 654 -15.22 22.92 -31.81
C ASN A 654 -15.06 24.45 -31.96
N GLY A 655 -15.34 25.20 -30.90
CA GLY A 655 -15.30 26.67 -30.86
C GLY A 655 -16.50 27.39 -31.49
N THR A 656 -17.44 26.66 -32.09
CA THR A 656 -18.63 27.22 -32.74
C THR A 656 -19.82 27.20 -31.79
N ALA A 657 -20.56 28.31 -31.67
CA ALA A 657 -21.76 28.39 -30.84
C ALA A 657 -22.80 27.33 -31.26
N SER A 658 -23.37 26.63 -30.28
CA SER A 658 -24.30 25.51 -30.47
C SER A 658 -25.52 25.62 -29.57
N SER A 659 -26.56 24.84 -29.86
CA SER A 659 -27.76 24.72 -29.02
C SER A 659 -28.21 23.27 -28.90
N PHE A 660 -28.93 22.93 -27.83
CA PHE A 660 -29.55 21.62 -27.69
C PHE A 660 -30.64 21.41 -28.74
N GLU A 661 -30.85 20.16 -29.12
CA GLU A 661 -31.92 19.71 -30.00
C GLU A 661 -33.30 20.00 -29.37
N LYS A 662 -34.20 20.59 -30.15
CA LYS A 662 -35.55 20.94 -29.69
C LYS A 662 -36.44 19.70 -29.63
N GLY A 663 -37.43 19.72 -28.73
CA GLY A 663 -38.40 18.63 -28.59
C GLY A 663 -37.93 17.47 -27.72
N GLN A 664 -36.80 17.64 -27.03
CA GLN A 664 -36.22 16.67 -26.09
C GLN A 664 -36.57 17.04 -24.64
N ASN A 665 -36.74 16.05 -23.75
CA ASN A 665 -36.98 16.30 -22.33
C ASN A 665 -35.69 16.34 -21.49
N ALA A 666 -34.55 16.09 -22.12
CA ALA A 666 -33.23 16.26 -21.53
C ALA A 666 -32.31 16.97 -22.53
N PRO A 667 -31.36 17.80 -22.08
CA PRO A 667 -30.39 18.42 -22.96
C PRO A 667 -29.70 17.38 -23.86
N THR A 668 -29.93 17.50 -25.16
CA THR A 668 -29.47 16.56 -26.18
C THR A 668 -28.77 17.32 -27.29
N TYR A 669 -27.62 16.84 -27.75
CA TYR A 669 -26.87 17.42 -28.86
C TYR A 669 -26.52 16.34 -29.87
N ILE A 670 -26.75 16.61 -31.15
CA ILE A 670 -26.36 15.71 -32.24
C ILE A 670 -24.93 16.04 -32.63
N LEU A 671 -24.02 15.08 -32.43
CA LEU A 671 -22.60 15.22 -32.77
C LEU A 671 -22.44 15.32 -34.29
N PHE A 672 -23.07 14.40 -35.01
CA PHE A 672 -23.08 14.35 -36.47
C PHE A 672 -24.25 13.50 -36.99
N ASP A 673 -24.75 13.84 -38.18
CA ASP A 673 -25.81 13.06 -38.85
C ASP A 673 -25.25 11.97 -39.78
N ASN A 674 -23.96 12.05 -40.13
CA ASN A 674 -23.30 11.11 -41.04
C ASN A 674 -21.83 10.90 -40.63
N ALA A 675 -21.54 9.72 -40.09
CA ALA A 675 -20.23 9.32 -39.59
C ALA A 675 -19.19 9.21 -40.71
N HIS A 676 -19.59 8.70 -41.88
CA HIS A 676 -18.72 8.59 -43.05
C HIS A 676 -18.23 9.96 -43.51
N LEU A 677 -19.16 10.90 -43.71
CA LEU A 677 -18.84 12.28 -44.07
C LEU A 677 -17.99 12.96 -43.00
N THR A 678 -18.23 12.65 -41.73
CA THR A 678 -17.48 13.22 -40.62
C THR A 678 -16.01 12.77 -40.68
N LEU A 679 -15.74 11.47 -40.78
CA LEU A 679 -14.38 10.94 -40.84
C LEU A 679 -13.66 11.33 -42.13
N TRP A 680 -14.34 11.16 -43.26
CA TRP A 680 -13.75 11.34 -44.58
C TRP A 680 -13.62 12.82 -44.97
N GLY A 681 -14.56 13.66 -44.55
CA GLY A 681 -14.65 15.09 -44.86
C GLY A 681 -15.34 15.41 -46.20
N ASN A 682 -15.63 14.41 -47.04
CA ASN A 682 -16.36 14.55 -48.29
C ASN A 682 -17.06 13.22 -48.68
N ASP A 683 -17.73 13.18 -49.82
CA ASP A 683 -18.51 12.02 -50.30
C ASP A 683 -17.70 10.88 -50.97
N ASP A 684 -16.36 10.98 -51.06
CA ASP A 684 -15.54 10.02 -51.82
C ASP A 684 -15.51 8.62 -51.17
N TYR A 685 -15.96 8.47 -49.91
CA TYR A 685 -16.13 7.16 -49.25
C TYR A 685 -17.06 6.22 -50.04
N LYS A 686 -18.01 6.77 -50.81
CA LYS A 686 -18.94 5.99 -51.63
C LYS A 686 -18.24 5.21 -52.75
N GLU A 687 -17.08 5.68 -53.19
CA GLU A 687 -16.30 5.08 -54.28
C GLU A 687 -15.19 4.15 -53.77
N ASN A 688 -14.71 4.38 -52.55
CA ASN A 688 -13.54 3.71 -51.98
C ASN A 688 -13.88 2.62 -50.95
N GLY A 689 -15.13 2.57 -50.47
CA GLY A 689 -15.64 1.57 -49.54
C GLY A 689 -16.19 2.21 -48.27
N PRO A 690 -17.36 1.77 -47.76
CA PRO A 690 -17.99 2.42 -46.61
C PRO A 690 -17.27 2.15 -45.29
N PHE A 691 -16.53 1.05 -45.19
CA PHE A 691 -15.86 0.62 -43.97
C PHE A 691 -14.60 1.44 -43.69
N ILE A 692 -14.66 2.36 -42.73
CA ILE A 692 -13.57 3.29 -42.37
C ILE A 692 -12.94 2.85 -41.05
N ASN A 693 -11.63 2.64 -41.05
CA ASN A 693 -10.84 2.21 -39.88
C ASN A 693 -11.30 0.88 -39.24
N THR A 694 -11.89 -0.04 -40.02
CA THR A 694 -12.24 -1.40 -39.57
C THR A 694 -11.62 -2.50 -40.44
N LEU A 695 -11.26 -2.21 -41.69
CA LEU A 695 -10.68 -3.19 -42.61
C LEU A 695 -9.20 -3.53 -42.28
N PRO A 696 -8.71 -4.71 -42.71
CA PRO A 696 -7.32 -5.11 -42.55
C PRO A 696 -6.31 -4.18 -43.24
N ASN A 697 -5.06 -4.22 -42.75
CA ASN A 697 -3.95 -3.42 -43.26
C ASN A 697 -3.76 -3.53 -44.78
N GLY A 698 -3.69 -2.37 -45.45
CA GLY A 698 -3.38 -2.27 -46.89
C GLY A 698 -4.56 -1.92 -47.80
N VAL A 699 -5.78 -1.75 -47.25
CA VAL A 699 -6.97 -1.28 -47.97
C VAL A 699 -7.14 0.24 -47.82
N ASN A 700 -7.57 0.94 -48.88
CA ASN A 700 -7.66 2.42 -48.99
C ASN A 700 -8.82 3.06 -48.17
N CYS A 701 -8.96 2.71 -46.88
CA CYS A 701 -10.01 3.26 -46.00
C CYS A 701 -9.51 3.70 -44.62
N LYS A 702 -8.24 4.12 -44.53
CA LYS A 702 -7.62 4.66 -43.30
C LYS A 702 -7.76 6.18 -43.24
N TYR A 703 -8.37 6.71 -42.17
CA TYR A 703 -8.62 8.14 -42.00
C TYR A 703 -8.28 8.65 -40.60
N ASP A 704 -7.87 9.92 -40.54
CA ASP A 704 -7.70 10.64 -39.27
C ASP A 704 -9.04 10.79 -38.54
N THR A 705 -9.01 10.61 -37.23
CA THR A 705 -10.19 10.71 -36.37
C THR A 705 -10.67 12.15 -36.26
N LYS A 706 -11.98 12.33 -36.02
CA LYS A 706 -12.57 13.67 -35.80
C LYS A 706 -13.10 13.80 -34.39
N GLY A 707 -12.69 14.87 -33.72
CA GLY A 707 -13.13 15.19 -32.37
C GLY A 707 -14.15 16.32 -32.31
N PHE A 708 -14.99 16.25 -31.28
CA PHE A 708 -16.00 17.22 -30.90
C PHE A 708 -15.67 17.75 -29.52
N ASP A 709 -15.07 18.94 -29.45
CA ASP A 709 -14.74 19.64 -28.21
C ASP A 709 -15.96 20.42 -27.72
N ILE A 710 -16.70 19.81 -26.79
CA ILE A 710 -17.89 20.39 -26.17
C ILE A 710 -17.46 21.20 -24.94
N ILE A 711 -17.80 22.48 -24.92
CA ILE A 711 -17.62 23.36 -23.76
C ILE A 711 -18.98 23.95 -23.39
N MET A 712 -19.41 23.72 -22.16
CA MET A 712 -20.59 24.36 -21.57
C MET A 712 -20.18 25.16 -20.34
N GLU A 713 -20.47 26.46 -20.31
CA GLU A 713 -20.43 27.28 -19.10
C GLU A 713 -21.85 27.32 -18.53
N ILE A 714 -22.00 26.85 -17.30
CA ILE A 714 -23.29 26.58 -16.67
C ILE A 714 -23.52 27.61 -15.57
N PRO A 715 -24.67 28.32 -15.57
CA PRO A 715 -24.95 29.29 -14.54
C PRO A 715 -25.05 28.61 -13.17
N ALA A 716 -24.36 29.14 -12.17
CA ALA A 716 -24.36 28.59 -10.81
C ALA A 716 -25.78 28.46 -10.21
N SER A 717 -26.73 29.29 -10.65
CA SER A 717 -28.14 29.23 -10.26
C SER A 717 -28.87 27.96 -10.73
N ALA A 718 -28.32 27.20 -11.69
CA ALA A 718 -28.84 25.91 -12.09
C ALA A 718 -28.64 24.82 -11.02
N GLY A 719 -27.73 25.03 -10.06
CA GLY A 719 -27.55 24.15 -8.90
C GLY A 719 -27.06 22.73 -9.25
N ILE A 720 -26.47 22.53 -10.43
CA ILE A 720 -26.09 21.21 -10.94
C ILE A 720 -24.88 20.67 -10.16
N LYS A 721 -24.98 19.44 -9.63
CA LYS A 721 -23.88 18.73 -8.96
C LYS A 721 -23.07 17.89 -9.95
N ALA A 722 -21.83 17.54 -9.58
CA ALA A 722 -20.94 16.73 -10.42
C ALA A 722 -21.54 15.38 -10.83
N ASP A 723 -22.32 14.74 -9.94
CA ASP A 723 -23.02 13.47 -10.18
C ASP A 723 -23.94 13.51 -11.40
N ALA A 724 -24.45 14.69 -11.80
CA ALA A 724 -25.28 14.84 -12.99
C ALA A 724 -24.52 14.57 -14.29
N PHE A 725 -23.19 14.66 -14.26
CA PHE A 725 -22.29 14.37 -15.38
C PHE A 725 -21.62 13.00 -15.26
N ASN A 726 -22.00 12.17 -14.29
CA ASN A 726 -21.53 10.80 -14.21
C ASN A 726 -21.78 10.08 -15.54
N ILE A 727 -20.86 9.22 -15.98
CA ILE A 727 -20.96 8.53 -17.27
C ILE A 727 -22.25 7.68 -17.42
N ASN A 728 -22.82 7.17 -16.32
CA ASN A 728 -24.13 6.49 -16.35
C ASN A 728 -25.32 7.45 -16.53
N HIS A 729 -25.09 8.76 -16.49
CA HIS A 729 -26.08 9.81 -16.76
C HIS A 729 -25.81 10.55 -18.08
N ILE A 730 -24.77 10.14 -18.81
CA ILE A 730 -24.42 10.63 -20.14
C ILE A 730 -24.72 9.51 -21.13
N ASP A 731 -25.77 9.70 -21.90
CA ASP A 731 -26.24 8.76 -22.91
C ASP A 731 -25.67 9.16 -24.27
N VAL A 732 -24.60 8.49 -24.69
CA VAL A 732 -24.08 8.55 -26.06
C VAL A 732 -24.81 7.47 -26.87
N PHE A 733 -25.41 7.86 -27.99
CA PHE A 733 -26.26 6.97 -28.79
C PHE A 733 -25.97 7.09 -30.28
N ALA A 734 -26.18 5.99 -31.00
CA ALA A 734 -26.08 5.94 -32.45
C ALA A 734 -27.45 6.19 -33.09
N ILE A 735 -27.47 6.90 -34.22
CA ILE A 735 -28.63 7.04 -35.09
C ILE A 735 -28.41 6.09 -36.26
N THR A 736 -29.11 4.95 -36.28
CA THR A 736 -28.90 3.89 -37.29
C THR A 736 -29.74 4.08 -38.54
N SER A 737 -30.74 4.96 -38.48
CA SER A 737 -31.49 5.43 -39.64
C SER A 737 -31.97 6.86 -39.43
N PRO A 738 -31.69 7.79 -40.36
CA PRO A 738 -32.08 9.19 -40.21
C PRO A 738 -33.61 9.36 -40.28
N ALA A 739 -34.12 10.43 -39.68
CA ALA A 739 -35.52 10.80 -39.81
C ALA A 739 -35.87 11.11 -41.27
N THR A 740 -37.06 10.71 -41.70
CA THR A 740 -37.62 11.04 -43.00
C THR A 740 -38.98 11.72 -42.82
N VAL A 741 -39.54 12.25 -43.91
CA VAL A 741 -40.92 12.78 -43.89
C VAL A 741 -41.98 11.76 -43.46
N LYS A 742 -41.67 10.46 -43.46
CA LYS A 742 -42.60 9.36 -43.14
C LYS A 742 -42.24 8.59 -41.86
N SER A 743 -41.07 8.83 -41.27
CA SER A 743 -40.59 8.06 -40.11
C SER A 743 -39.69 8.92 -39.23
N LEU A 744 -39.83 8.76 -37.92
CA LEU A 744 -38.85 9.20 -36.95
C LEU A 744 -37.50 8.48 -37.15
N ARG A 745 -36.42 9.03 -36.58
CA ARG A 745 -35.10 8.41 -36.66
C ARG A 745 -35.03 7.14 -35.81
N THR A 746 -34.24 6.17 -36.24
CA THR A 746 -33.96 4.97 -35.44
C THR A 746 -32.71 5.22 -34.61
N GLU A 747 -32.76 4.87 -33.33
CA GLU A 747 -31.65 5.07 -32.38
C GLU A 747 -31.26 3.75 -31.74
N VAL A 748 -29.98 3.63 -31.37
CA VAL A 748 -29.44 2.56 -30.53
C VAL A 748 -28.69 3.19 -29.38
N HIS A 749 -29.00 2.77 -28.16
CA HIS A 749 -28.37 3.26 -26.95
C HIS A 749 -27.71 2.13 -26.18
N VAL A 750 -26.82 2.48 -25.25
CA VAL A 750 -26.32 1.53 -24.25
C VAL A 750 -27.50 0.96 -23.45
N VAL A 751 -27.45 -0.34 -23.19
CA VAL A 751 -28.54 -1.10 -22.55
C VAL A 751 -29.09 -0.37 -21.32
N GLY A 752 -30.42 -0.21 -21.28
CA GLY A 752 -31.13 0.42 -20.18
C GLY A 752 -31.44 1.91 -20.36
N PHE A 753 -30.72 2.64 -21.23
CA PHE A 753 -31.14 3.99 -21.60
C PHE A 753 -32.41 3.96 -22.45
N LYS A 754 -33.34 4.85 -22.14
CA LYS A 754 -34.59 5.00 -22.92
C LYS A 754 -34.27 5.59 -24.31
N PRO A 755 -35.10 5.40 -25.33
CA PRO A 755 -35.02 6.21 -26.56
C PRO A 755 -35.07 7.72 -26.26
N THR A 756 -34.58 8.55 -27.18
CA THR A 756 -34.93 9.98 -27.17
C THR A 756 -36.37 10.21 -27.61
N GLU A 757 -36.87 11.42 -27.37
CA GLU A 757 -38.23 11.85 -27.67
C GLU A 757 -38.50 11.88 -29.17
N LEU A 758 -37.43 11.92 -29.98
CA LEU A 758 -37.48 11.91 -31.43
C LEU A 758 -37.17 10.53 -32.03
N ALA A 759 -36.95 9.50 -31.20
CA ALA A 759 -36.70 8.15 -31.64
C ALA A 759 -37.96 7.46 -32.14
N ASN A 760 -37.79 6.56 -33.10
CA ASN A 760 -38.84 5.67 -33.57
C ASN A 760 -39.04 4.51 -32.58
N THR A 761 -40.13 4.56 -31.82
CA THR A 761 -40.46 3.54 -30.81
C THR A 761 -41.18 2.31 -31.38
N ARG A 762 -41.47 2.26 -32.68
CA ARG A 762 -42.24 1.16 -33.29
C ARG A 762 -41.49 -0.18 -33.32
N TYR A 763 -40.16 -0.16 -33.25
CA TYR A 763 -39.30 -1.34 -33.39
C TYR A 763 -39.04 -2.10 -32.09
N PHE A 764 -39.42 -1.55 -30.93
CA PHE A 764 -39.27 -2.26 -29.67
C PHE A 764 -40.10 -3.54 -29.63
N ASP A 765 -39.53 -4.60 -29.07
CA ASP A 765 -40.06 -5.97 -29.06
C ASP A 765 -40.25 -6.62 -30.46
N GLN A 766 -39.64 -6.06 -31.51
CA GLN A 766 -39.56 -6.69 -32.83
C GLN A 766 -38.18 -7.34 -33.06
N GLY A 767 -38.05 -8.18 -34.10
CA GLY A 767 -36.79 -8.85 -34.40
C GLY A 767 -36.30 -9.63 -33.19
N ASN A 768 -35.04 -9.38 -32.80
CA ASN A 768 -34.40 -9.96 -31.63
C ASN A 768 -34.57 -9.10 -30.36
N ASP A 769 -34.98 -7.83 -30.47
CA ASP A 769 -35.21 -6.92 -29.35
C ASP A 769 -36.35 -7.42 -28.45
N ARG A 770 -36.14 -7.36 -27.13
CA ARG A 770 -37.16 -7.66 -26.11
C ARG A 770 -37.17 -6.59 -25.03
N SER A 771 -36.98 -5.34 -25.44
CA SER A 771 -36.85 -4.19 -24.55
C SER A 771 -38.01 -4.01 -23.58
N LEU A 772 -39.24 -4.03 -24.10
CA LEU A 772 -40.45 -3.78 -23.31
C LEU A 772 -40.81 -5.03 -22.51
N THR A 773 -40.70 -6.21 -23.13
CA THR A 773 -40.93 -7.51 -22.47
C THR A 773 -40.01 -7.69 -21.26
N LYS A 774 -38.74 -7.27 -21.36
CA LYS A 774 -37.76 -7.38 -20.26
C LYS A 774 -37.74 -6.17 -19.33
N GLY A 775 -38.41 -5.07 -19.68
CA GLY A 775 -38.35 -3.82 -18.92
C GLY A 775 -36.98 -3.15 -18.93
N GLN A 776 -36.14 -3.44 -19.92
CA GLN A 776 -34.79 -2.91 -20.08
C GLN A 776 -34.55 -2.61 -21.56
N TYR A 777 -34.35 -1.34 -21.94
CA TYR A 777 -34.26 -0.94 -23.34
C TYR A 777 -32.97 -1.42 -24.04
N TYR A 778 -33.09 -1.66 -25.35
CA TYR A 778 -32.03 -2.07 -26.29
C TYR A 778 -31.34 -3.38 -25.92
N VAL A 779 -32.13 -4.37 -25.52
CA VAL A 779 -31.64 -5.70 -25.13
C VAL A 779 -32.38 -6.82 -25.87
N SER A 780 -31.66 -7.87 -26.24
CA SER A 780 -32.26 -9.02 -26.92
C SER A 780 -32.93 -10.03 -25.96
N ASN A 781 -33.60 -11.03 -26.52
CA ASN A 781 -34.12 -12.18 -25.77
C ASN A 781 -33.03 -12.97 -25.00
N GLU A 782 -31.81 -12.99 -25.51
CA GLU A 782 -30.61 -13.62 -24.93
C GLU A 782 -29.81 -12.68 -24.03
N ASN A 783 -30.36 -11.49 -23.72
CA ASN A 783 -29.72 -10.42 -22.95
C ASN A 783 -28.49 -9.78 -23.63
N LEU A 784 -28.39 -9.85 -24.96
CA LEU A 784 -27.30 -9.22 -25.72
C LEU A 784 -27.58 -7.75 -25.98
N ALA A 785 -26.50 -6.95 -25.96
CA ALA A 785 -26.51 -5.52 -26.21
C ALA A 785 -26.19 -5.19 -27.68
N TRP A 786 -26.73 -4.08 -28.18
CA TRP A 786 -26.24 -3.45 -29.42
C TRP A 786 -25.25 -2.30 -29.16
N ALA A 787 -24.96 -2.00 -27.90
CA ALA A 787 -23.98 -0.98 -27.54
C ALA A 787 -23.33 -1.30 -26.19
N VAL A 788 -22.00 -1.11 -26.10
CA VAL A 788 -21.19 -1.37 -24.90
C VAL A 788 -20.30 -0.18 -24.55
N VAL A 789 -19.99 -0.02 -23.26
CA VAL A 789 -19.08 1.03 -22.76
C VAL A 789 -17.86 0.41 -22.10
N ILE A 790 -16.68 0.66 -22.68
CA ILE A 790 -15.42 0.07 -22.25
C ILE A 790 -14.51 1.20 -21.71
N PRO A 791 -14.06 1.16 -20.44
CA PRO A 791 -13.32 2.23 -19.79
C PRO A 791 -11.82 2.20 -20.15
N THR A 792 -11.52 2.10 -21.44
CA THR A 792 -10.18 2.27 -22.02
C THR A 792 -10.31 2.69 -23.49
N GLU A 793 -9.19 3.01 -24.16
CA GLU A 793 -9.15 3.07 -25.62
C GLU A 793 -9.20 1.63 -26.17
N PHE A 794 -10.40 1.16 -26.52
CA PHE A 794 -10.62 -0.23 -26.89
C PHE A 794 -10.18 -0.49 -28.35
N PRO A 795 -9.31 -1.47 -28.60
CA PRO A 795 -8.98 -1.89 -29.97
C PRO A 795 -10.12 -2.76 -30.54
N TRP A 796 -11.02 -2.19 -31.33
CA TRP A 796 -12.15 -2.96 -31.87
C TRP A 796 -11.70 -4.08 -32.85
N PRO A 797 -12.49 -5.17 -32.96
CA PRO A 797 -12.31 -6.18 -34.00
C PRO A 797 -12.27 -5.58 -35.41
N MET A 798 -11.45 -6.17 -36.28
CA MET A 798 -11.52 -5.85 -37.72
C MET A 798 -12.87 -6.30 -38.31
N GLU A 799 -13.24 -5.67 -39.41
CA GLU A 799 -14.43 -5.99 -40.20
C GLU A 799 -14.48 -7.50 -40.52
N HIS A 800 -15.64 -8.13 -40.37
CA HIS A 800 -15.92 -9.56 -40.54
C HIS A 800 -15.48 -10.48 -39.38
N TYR A 801 -14.89 -9.92 -38.31
CA TYR A 801 -14.44 -10.70 -37.15
C TYR A 801 -15.30 -10.44 -35.92
N LYS A 802 -16.10 -11.43 -35.53
CA LYS A 802 -16.95 -11.38 -34.33
C LYS A 802 -16.12 -11.15 -33.08
N ILE A 803 -16.63 -10.31 -32.17
CA ILE A 803 -15.93 -9.98 -30.93
C ILE A 803 -15.56 -11.23 -30.10
N SER A 804 -16.42 -12.26 -30.05
CA SER A 804 -16.16 -13.49 -29.30
C SER A 804 -15.04 -14.35 -29.89
N SER A 805 -14.70 -14.15 -31.17
CA SER A 805 -13.60 -14.84 -31.84
C SER A 805 -12.26 -14.12 -31.64
N VAL A 806 -12.30 -12.78 -31.57
CA VAL A 806 -11.12 -11.92 -31.38
C VAL A 806 -10.70 -11.86 -29.91
N TYR A 807 -11.69 -11.75 -29.01
CA TYR A 807 -11.52 -11.65 -27.58
C TYR A 807 -11.94 -12.96 -26.89
N PRO A 808 -11.00 -13.91 -26.65
CA PRO A 808 -11.31 -15.26 -26.20
C PRO A 808 -12.03 -15.33 -24.84
N TYR A 809 -11.84 -14.33 -23.97
CA TYR A 809 -12.49 -14.28 -22.66
C TYR A 809 -13.84 -13.56 -22.67
N PHE A 810 -14.24 -12.93 -23.78
CA PHE A 810 -15.49 -12.18 -23.87
C PHE A 810 -16.72 -13.08 -23.60
N LYS A 811 -16.76 -14.28 -24.18
CA LYS A 811 -17.85 -15.23 -23.94
C LYS A 811 -18.02 -15.55 -22.45
N LYS A 812 -16.91 -15.91 -21.81
CA LYS A 812 -16.85 -16.26 -20.38
C LYS A 812 -17.31 -15.10 -19.51
N TRP A 813 -16.87 -13.88 -19.81
CA TRP A 813 -17.30 -12.66 -19.13
C TRP A 813 -18.81 -12.45 -19.24
N VAL A 814 -19.39 -12.54 -20.45
CA VAL A 814 -20.82 -12.36 -20.66
C VAL A 814 -21.63 -13.45 -19.95
N THR A 815 -21.34 -14.73 -20.19
CA THR A 815 -22.17 -15.84 -19.70
C THR A 815 -22.12 -16.01 -18.19
N THR A 816 -21.06 -15.51 -17.52
CA THR A 816 -20.93 -15.56 -16.06
C THR A 816 -21.47 -14.31 -15.36
N GLY A 817 -21.96 -13.33 -16.12
CA GLY A 817 -22.41 -12.06 -15.57
C GLY A 817 -21.27 -11.21 -15.02
N GLY A 818 -20.08 -11.31 -15.63
CA GLY A 818 -18.89 -10.55 -15.23
C GLY A 818 -18.11 -11.10 -14.04
N LYS A 819 -18.48 -12.29 -13.53
CA LYS A 819 -17.76 -12.95 -12.42
C LYS A 819 -16.39 -13.47 -12.85
N GLU A 820 -16.26 -13.86 -14.12
CA GLU A 820 -15.01 -14.34 -14.70
C GLU A 820 -14.59 -13.40 -15.83
N ASP A 821 -13.59 -12.54 -15.56
CA ASP A 821 -13.22 -11.40 -16.40
C ASP A 821 -11.70 -11.36 -16.60
N GLY A 822 -11.16 -12.23 -17.46
CA GLY A 822 -9.72 -12.33 -17.71
C GLY A 822 -9.23 -13.78 -17.81
N ASP A 823 -7.94 -13.98 -17.56
CA ASP A 823 -7.29 -15.29 -17.66
C ASP A 823 -7.75 -16.29 -16.56
N GLU A 824 -7.24 -17.52 -16.62
CA GLU A 824 -7.57 -18.58 -15.66
C GLU A 824 -7.15 -18.28 -14.21
N SER A 825 -6.25 -17.31 -13.99
CA SER A 825 -5.82 -16.86 -12.66
C SER A 825 -6.68 -15.70 -12.11
N GLY A 826 -7.69 -15.25 -12.88
CA GLY A 826 -8.48 -14.07 -12.55
C GLY A 826 -7.72 -12.76 -12.73
N ASN A 827 -6.62 -12.77 -13.49
CA ASN A 827 -5.79 -11.59 -13.73
C ASN A 827 -6.15 -10.93 -15.07
N GLY A 828 -6.18 -9.60 -15.06
CA GLY A 828 -6.49 -8.77 -16.22
C GLY A 828 -8.00 -8.58 -16.45
N LYS A 829 -8.36 -8.14 -17.65
CA LYS A 829 -9.72 -7.86 -18.09
C LYS A 829 -9.92 -8.47 -19.47
N TRP A 830 -11.12 -8.93 -19.83
CA TRP A 830 -11.34 -9.61 -21.11
C TRP A 830 -10.83 -8.78 -22.30
N TYR A 831 -11.01 -7.46 -22.26
CA TYR A 831 -10.63 -6.52 -23.32
C TYR A 831 -9.11 -6.27 -23.42
N ASN A 832 -8.31 -6.82 -22.50
CA ASN A 832 -6.84 -6.77 -22.58
C ASN A 832 -6.25 -7.95 -23.36
N TYR A 833 -7.06 -8.95 -23.72
CA TYR A 833 -6.60 -10.17 -24.38
C TYR A 833 -7.31 -10.34 -25.71
N ASN A 834 -6.59 -10.12 -26.81
CA ASN A 834 -7.05 -10.37 -28.16
C ASN A 834 -6.08 -11.29 -28.91
N ASN A 835 -6.56 -11.90 -30.00
CA ASN A 835 -5.77 -12.80 -30.84
C ASN A 835 -4.99 -12.08 -31.98
N GLY A 836 -4.99 -10.74 -32.00
CA GLY A 836 -4.35 -9.92 -33.03
C GLY A 836 -5.26 -9.50 -34.19
N GLU A 837 -6.48 -10.04 -34.32
CA GLU A 837 -7.45 -9.66 -35.35
C GLU A 837 -8.24 -8.38 -34.98
N ILE A 838 -7.51 -7.37 -34.51
CA ILE A 838 -8.02 -6.05 -34.09
C ILE A 838 -7.52 -4.96 -35.03
N TYR A 839 -8.28 -3.86 -35.12
CA TYR A 839 -7.77 -2.68 -35.82
C TYR A 839 -6.62 -2.04 -35.01
N PRO A 840 -5.43 -1.85 -35.59
CA PRO A 840 -4.27 -1.36 -34.85
C PRO A 840 -4.40 0.12 -34.52
N LEU A 841 -4.60 0.45 -33.23
CA LEU A 841 -4.70 1.84 -32.74
C LEU A 841 -3.47 2.69 -33.10
N THR A 842 -2.28 2.10 -33.23
CA THR A 842 -1.05 2.78 -33.66
C THR A 842 -1.12 3.34 -35.07
N GLN A 843 -2.11 2.92 -35.87
CA GLN A 843 -2.36 3.49 -37.18
C GLN A 843 -3.24 4.73 -37.14
N LEU A 844 -3.93 4.99 -36.04
CA LEU A 844 -4.75 6.18 -35.88
C LEU A 844 -3.94 7.34 -35.32
N SER A 845 -4.44 8.55 -35.56
CA SER A 845 -3.98 9.72 -34.81
C SER A 845 -4.16 9.46 -33.30
N PRO A 846 -3.13 9.73 -32.47
CA PRO A 846 -3.26 9.62 -31.02
C PRO A 846 -4.45 10.44 -30.52
N ILE A 847 -5.18 9.89 -29.54
CA ILE A 847 -6.24 10.63 -28.87
C ILE A 847 -5.68 11.91 -28.25
N LYS A 848 -6.42 13.02 -28.37
CA LYS A 848 -6.04 14.27 -27.72
C LYS A 848 -6.56 14.30 -26.29
N GLU A 849 -5.64 14.37 -25.34
CA GLU A 849 -5.95 14.43 -23.90
C GLU A 849 -6.17 15.85 -23.38
N ASP A 850 -5.97 16.87 -24.22
CA ASP A 850 -6.19 18.28 -23.88
C ASP A 850 -6.78 19.12 -25.01
#